data_AF-A0A7J3D597-F1
#
_entry.id   AF-A0A7J3D597-F1
#
_cell.length_a   1.000
_cell.length_b   1.000
_cell.length_c   1.000
_cell.angle_alpha   90.00
_cell.angle_beta   90.00
_cell.angle_gamma   90.00
#
_symmetry.space_group_name_H-M   'P 1'
#
loop_
_entity.id
_entity.type
_entity.pdbx_description
1 polymer ?
#
loop_
_entity_poly.entity_id
_entity_poly.type
_entity_poly.pdbx_seq_one_letter_code
_entity_poly.pdbx_strand_id
1 'polypeptide(L)'
;RTILFAFLSGYHQNLAGAREFVEANFERISKEIKLFIGLDLGVKGRRVALAYAGWAYNYYLAAGGGAGGLTASNRLEGLYNAINSEVKPSMGELGNYIDNSLTDYPIHGAWEAYMPFPFKFDHEAYNQAGGTGFTIFTSNDRREYWKTPYDTVDTIDFDDLIWQSEIVLSLVSKIISLDEIPLHPSSIPTRYSQSNGAAGFATLTGRVVKYDFKTAWYKALNKTVLLEDYGPNASILVHIYLYHPSNTYPLLFDTIIKPDENGNFILHGVPTITTWWHTTQFTSAVGQLTSSLLSIEPYVISSDGNILAAPDFGRYGSPHRSYIINNGSYTVDRAAVFDCGTLILFDLLDYQYRNPPKKELINEQSLATVLTPNIVYNAIGHVPSDFQFVSVASTSNVAAVHIPVGMKVEVIWSDSQNAYPNVILNNRGLGYVLKRGEQITVYNSLLENVLSLSYLVEERLKTTSSFNVHSMLAEPLHTEAKKILTFALDKYRELNYSVFKAMLKTAWEYEFLAYSYSRQFYNDIINTITFFSTLLVPASILLSALLFGSPMTVSKRLLTTIGSFAALIAILFFFHPGFHLASSTIMVLVGFISALLLAPVEAILVGLLGNYVRQFRKKTIGLHFAEMSRTSAALVAFSMGVENMRKRKTRTILTCISLTLTVFSLTALTSLPSLITYKQIAISSESPYLGIMLRRENWQPFSPSIIKDLSEMLGGSGAVYARVWLYPRLVQRGVSGGGMNVATSFQLNSGSRAALIGAVLGLSSNDPLIKEYLPFLLKNNSYWFLPAQENAQVCLLSESLGRSLNVTQGDVVQLQGNDFTVIGFFDDNLVKSIRDLDGRSILPIDVTKPGQESLEPSLVILIPYGTSIRLGGNPTIVVIKLDNSSLIEDCARSLALQLSLNPYYSSVEGSVKQVSVYTSISLLGIQNIFVLLAICMFAIFNMMLGIIEERTKEIGILSAIGLSPLHVSFMFLAEIIDYAIITATLGYIVGVIGISIIQKFNLMAGVVLNYSSNVVVIALAMTILSTIAASLLPVRKASRLVTPSLERKWKVTTKPQGTEWTIPSPFSSTPEELPGVLIFIH
;
A
#
# COMPACT_ATOMS: atom_id res chain seq x y z
N ARG A 1 24.81 -51.13 18.51
CA ARG A 1 23.93 -49.94 18.60
C ARG A 1 22.48 -50.42 18.46
N THR A 2 21.54 -49.90 19.23
CA THR A 2 20.11 -50.26 19.10
C THR A 2 19.47 -49.36 18.04
N ILE A 3 18.72 -49.97 17.11
CA ILE A 3 17.97 -49.25 16.07
C ILE A 3 16.49 -49.31 16.43
N LEU A 4 15.83 -48.15 16.50
CA LEU A 4 14.39 -48.03 16.69
C LEU A 4 13.76 -47.62 15.36
N PHE A 5 12.89 -48.46 14.82
CA PHE A 5 12.04 -48.09 13.69
C PHE A 5 10.76 -47.45 14.24
N ALA A 6 10.54 -46.17 13.91
CA ALA A 6 9.37 -45.42 14.34
C ALA A 6 8.51 -45.07 13.11
N PHE A 7 7.23 -45.48 13.14
CA PHE A 7 6.24 -45.11 12.14
C PHE A 7 5.33 -44.05 12.75
N LEU A 8 5.47 -42.81 12.27
CA LEU A 8 4.81 -41.65 12.86
C LEU A 8 3.56 -41.29 12.05
N SER A 9 2.45 -41.02 12.74
CA SER A 9 1.19 -40.59 12.11
C SER A 9 1.05 -39.06 12.09
N GLY A 10 0.13 -38.54 11.29
CA GLY A 10 -0.22 -37.11 11.36
C GLY A 10 0.86 -36.16 10.82
N TYR A 11 1.66 -36.61 9.86
CA TYR A 11 2.65 -35.77 9.15
C TYR A 11 2.03 -34.45 8.63
N HIS A 12 0.88 -34.53 7.97
CA HIS A 12 0.15 -33.35 7.48
C HIS A 12 -0.59 -32.55 8.56
N GLN A 13 -0.72 -33.06 9.79
CA GLN A 13 -1.25 -32.33 10.95
C GLN A 13 -0.11 -31.61 11.70
N ASN A 14 0.83 -31.09 10.92
CA ASN A 14 2.08 -30.49 11.39
C ASN A 14 2.87 -31.41 12.31
N LEU A 15 3.24 -32.58 11.77
CA LEU A 15 4.08 -33.56 12.43
C LEU A 15 3.52 -34.02 13.80
N ALA A 16 2.20 -34.20 13.90
CA ALA A 16 1.53 -34.50 15.17
C ALA A 16 2.14 -35.73 15.86
N GLY A 17 2.33 -36.83 15.14
CA GLY A 17 2.96 -38.04 15.68
C GLY A 17 4.42 -37.84 16.07
N ALA A 18 5.19 -37.06 15.31
CA ALA A 18 6.57 -36.73 15.67
C ALA A 18 6.62 -35.87 16.95
N ARG A 19 5.69 -34.92 17.10
CA ARG A 19 5.59 -34.07 18.30
C ARG A 19 5.23 -34.89 19.54
N GLU A 20 4.23 -35.75 19.45
CA GLU A 20 3.85 -36.62 20.56
C GLU A 20 4.94 -37.65 20.89
N PHE A 21 5.65 -38.17 19.88
CA PHE A 21 6.81 -39.04 20.10
C PHE A 21 7.92 -38.32 20.87
N VAL A 22 8.23 -37.07 20.48
CA VAL A 22 9.22 -36.23 21.15
C VAL A 22 8.78 -35.88 22.58
N GLU A 23 7.51 -35.56 22.78
CA GLU A 23 6.93 -35.29 24.10
C GLU A 23 7.07 -36.51 25.03
N ALA A 24 6.64 -37.68 24.56
CA ALA A 24 6.68 -38.93 25.33
C ALA A 24 8.11 -39.40 25.65
N ASN A 25 9.10 -39.01 24.84
CA ASN A 25 10.49 -39.41 25.00
C ASN A 25 11.42 -38.25 25.36
N PHE A 26 10.88 -37.10 25.79
CA PHE A 26 11.64 -35.86 25.93
C PHE A 26 12.91 -36.00 26.77
N GLU A 27 12.82 -36.70 27.91
CA GLU A 27 13.96 -36.93 28.82
C GLU A 27 15.01 -37.91 28.28
N ARG A 28 14.64 -38.72 27.28
CA ARG A 28 15.48 -39.75 26.64
C ARG A 28 16.26 -39.19 25.43
N ILE A 29 15.86 -38.03 24.91
CA ILE A 29 16.51 -37.34 23.80
C ILE A 29 17.98 -37.09 24.12
N SER A 30 18.87 -37.37 23.16
CA SER A 30 20.32 -37.26 23.26
C SER A 30 20.99 -38.13 24.33
N LYS A 31 20.24 -38.76 25.24
CA LYS A 31 20.72 -39.72 26.24
C LYS A 31 20.64 -41.14 25.71
N GLU A 32 19.44 -41.60 25.36
CA GLU A 32 19.17 -42.95 24.84
C GLU A 32 18.94 -42.94 23.33
N ILE A 33 18.17 -41.97 22.84
CA ILE A 33 17.97 -41.73 21.41
C ILE A 33 19.07 -40.76 20.99
N LYS A 34 20.11 -41.24 20.30
CA LYS A 34 21.29 -40.42 19.96
C LYS A 34 21.12 -39.65 18.66
N LEU A 35 20.49 -40.26 17.66
CA LEU A 35 20.33 -39.72 16.33
C LEU A 35 18.95 -40.08 15.80
N PHE A 36 18.25 -39.10 15.21
CA PHE A 36 16.99 -39.32 14.49
C PHE A 36 17.26 -39.21 12.99
N ILE A 37 17.00 -40.27 12.22
CA ILE A 37 17.11 -40.27 10.76
C ILE A 37 15.71 -40.44 10.17
N GLY A 38 15.19 -39.41 9.52
CA GLY A 38 13.94 -39.47 8.76
C GLY A 38 14.17 -39.91 7.31
N LEU A 39 13.12 -40.43 6.67
CA LEU A 39 13.12 -40.81 5.26
C LEU A 39 11.94 -40.14 4.56
N ASP A 40 12.19 -39.41 3.47
CA ASP A 40 11.17 -38.78 2.61
C ASP A 40 11.56 -38.95 1.14
N LEU A 41 11.34 -40.17 0.63
CA LEU A 41 11.69 -40.56 -0.74
C LEU A 41 10.57 -40.19 -1.72
N GLY A 42 10.97 -39.58 -2.83
CA GLY A 42 10.12 -39.11 -3.91
C GLY A 42 9.82 -40.17 -4.96
N VAL A 43 9.01 -39.76 -5.93
CA VAL A 43 8.42 -40.64 -6.96
C VAL A 43 9.36 -40.81 -8.17
N LYS A 44 10.24 -39.82 -8.42
CA LYS A 44 11.17 -39.78 -9.55
C LYS A 44 12.52 -39.18 -9.13
N GLY A 45 13.60 -39.62 -9.78
CA GLY A 45 14.95 -39.10 -9.63
C GLY A 45 15.86 -40.02 -8.82
N ARG A 46 17.13 -40.13 -9.21
CA ARG A 46 18.11 -41.03 -8.56
C ARG A 46 18.94 -40.37 -7.46
N ARG A 47 18.83 -39.05 -7.28
CA ARG A 47 19.65 -38.29 -6.34
C ARG A 47 18.93 -38.13 -5.01
N VAL A 48 19.71 -38.18 -3.94
CA VAL A 48 19.21 -37.93 -2.58
C VAL A 48 20.02 -36.80 -1.93
N ALA A 49 19.37 -36.11 -1.00
CA ALA A 49 19.97 -35.09 -0.18
C ALA A 49 19.64 -35.34 1.30
N LEU A 50 20.44 -34.74 2.16
CA LEU A 50 20.38 -34.80 3.61
C LEU A 50 19.93 -33.43 4.11
N ALA A 51 18.67 -33.34 4.53
CA ALA A 51 18.12 -32.12 5.10
C ALA A 51 18.20 -32.15 6.62
N TYR A 52 18.87 -31.16 7.19
CA TYR A 52 18.93 -30.93 8.64
C TYR A 52 17.73 -30.13 9.20
N ALA A 53 17.05 -29.39 8.34
CA ALA A 53 15.85 -28.66 8.70
C ALA A 53 14.91 -28.56 7.50
N GLY A 54 13.63 -28.41 7.80
CA GLY A 54 12.59 -28.08 6.85
C GLY A 54 11.85 -26.82 7.27
N TRP A 55 10.59 -26.72 6.86
CA TRP A 55 9.74 -25.56 7.10
C TRP A 55 8.72 -25.75 8.22
N ALA A 56 8.74 -26.88 8.95
CA ALA A 56 7.76 -27.11 10.03
C ALA A 56 7.96 -26.15 11.21
N TYR A 57 9.21 -25.89 11.60
CA TYR A 57 9.57 -25.00 12.72
C TYR A 57 10.34 -23.74 12.31
N ASN A 58 10.76 -23.66 11.04
CA ASN A 58 11.44 -22.51 10.44
C ASN A 58 12.62 -21.97 11.28
N TYR A 59 13.74 -22.68 11.22
CA TYR A 59 15.00 -22.31 11.88
C TYR A 59 15.63 -21.01 11.36
N TYR A 60 15.12 -20.44 10.26
CA TYR A 60 15.61 -19.21 9.63
C TYR A 60 15.26 -17.97 10.47
N LEU A 61 14.05 -17.92 11.04
CA LEU A 61 13.51 -16.71 11.66
C LEU A 61 13.93 -16.47 13.11
N ALA A 62 14.39 -17.51 13.82
CA ALA A 62 15.03 -17.31 15.11
C ALA A 62 16.47 -16.79 14.98
N ALA A 63 16.96 -16.60 13.75
CA ALA A 63 18.27 -16.12 13.42
C ALA A 63 18.19 -14.93 12.45
N GLY A 64 17.97 -13.73 13.01
CA GLY A 64 18.47 -12.53 12.36
C GLY A 64 19.99 -12.67 12.18
N GLY A 65 20.41 -13.20 11.03
CA GLY A 65 21.77 -13.17 10.47
C GLY A 65 22.96 -13.74 11.27
N GLY A 66 22.85 -14.09 12.56
CA GLY A 66 24.06 -14.19 13.39
C GLY A 66 24.20 -15.31 14.41
N ALA A 67 23.16 -16.05 14.83
CA ALA A 67 23.33 -16.98 15.97
C ALA A 67 22.54 -18.31 15.92
N GLY A 68 21.26 -18.33 15.55
CA GLY A 68 20.42 -19.55 15.66
C GLY A 68 20.68 -20.64 14.61
N GLY A 69 20.76 -20.24 13.33
CA GLY A 69 21.09 -21.16 12.23
C GLY A 69 22.50 -21.75 12.37
N LEU A 70 23.44 -20.95 12.90
CA LEU A 70 24.79 -21.37 13.25
C LEU A 70 24.77 -22.46 14.34
N THR A 71 24.03 -22.31 15.44
CA THR A 71 24.00 -23.35 16.48
C THR A 71 23.39 -24.68 16.04
N ALA A 72 22.45 -24.65 15.10
CA ALA A 72 21.77 -25.83 14.60
C ALA A 72 22.66 -26.58 13.59
N SER A 73 23.28 -25.90 12.62
CA SER A 73 24.31 -26.50 11.77
C SER A 73 25.52 -27.01 12.54
N ASN A 74 25.94 -26.29 13.58
CA ASN A 74 27.02 -26.72 14.46
C ASN A 74 26.68 -28.05 15.16
N ARG A 75 25.39 -28.38 15.39
CA ARG A 75 24.99 -29.68 15.98
C ARG A 75 25.27 -30.88 15.10
N LEU A 76 25.28 -30.68 13.78
CA LEU A 76 25.55 -31.72 12.79
C LEU A 76 26.87 -31.56 12.06
N GLU A 77 27.61 -30.47 12.28
CA GLU A 77 28.88 -30.19 11.57
C GLU A 77 29.87 -31.36 11.67
N GLY A 78 30.03 -31.94 12.87
CA GLY A 78 30.88 -33.11 13.06
C GLY A 78 30.43 -34.32 12.22
N LEU A 79 29.12 -34.63 12.23
CA LEU A 79 28.56 -35.75 11.48
C LEU A 79 28.58 -35.47 9.97
N TYR A 80 28.36 -34.23 9.56
CA TYR A 80 28.46 -33.81 8.17
C TYR A 80 29.86 -33.98 7.63
N ASN A 81 30.86 -33.51 8.38
CA ASN A 81 32.26 -33.64 8.01
C ASN A 81 32.63 -35.13 7.86
N ALA A 82 32.23 -35.98 8.83
CA ALA A 82 32.43 -37.42 8.73
C ALA A 82 31.70 -38.04 7.52
N ILE A 83 30.47 -37.60 7.22
CA ILE A 83 29.73 -38.09 6.05
C ILE A 83 30.48 -37.74 4.75
N ASN A 84 30.99 -36.53 4.61
CA ASN A 84 31.63 -36.09 3.37
C ASN A 84 33.08 -36.57 3.22
N SER A 85 33.85 -36.66 4.30
CA SER A 85 35.27 -37.03 4.25
C SER A 85 35.49 -38.55 4.26
N GLU A 86 34.58 -39.31 4.88
CA GLU A 86 34.75 -40.75 5.10
C GLU A 86 33.62 -41.57 4.47
N VAL A 87 32.36 -41.25 4.79
CA VAL A 87 31.22 -42.09 4.37
C VAL A 87 31.00 -42.04 2.86
N LYS A 88 30.81 -40.87 2.27
CA LYS A 88 30.54 -40.71 0.82
C LYS A 88 31.65 -41.31 -0.05
N PRO A 89 32.95 -41.03 0.19
CA PRO A 89 34.02 -41.65 -0.60
C PRO A 89 34.03 -43.19 -0.47
N SER A 90 33.69 -43.73 0.71
CA SER A 90 33.63 -45.18 0.92
C SER A 90 32.49 -45.90 0.19
N MET A 91 31.51 -45.15 -0.34
CA MET A 91 30.36 -45.68 -1.08
C MET A 91 30.62 -45.81 -2.59
N GLY A 92 31.79 -45.40 -3.10
CA GLY A 92 32.11 -45.47 -4.53
C GLY A 92 31.18 -44.60 -5.38
N GLU A 93 30.68 -45.14 -6.50
CA GLU A 93 29.81 -44.41 -7.43
C GLU A 93 28.50 -43.92 -6.80
N LEU A 94 27.93 -44.68 -5.86
CA LEU A 94 26.69 -44.30 -5.16
C LEU A 94 26.85 -42.99 -4.37
N GLY A 95 28.06 -42.70 -3.87
CA GLY A 95 28.36 -41.45 -3.17
C GLY A 95 28.16 -40.19 -4.02
N ASN A 96 28.31 -40.30 -5.35
CA ASN A 96 28.17 -39.18 -6.29
C ASN A 96 26.70 -38.74 -6.49
N TYR A 97 25.74 -39.60 -6.11
CA TYR A 97 24.31 -39.33 -6.16
C TYR A 97 23.77 -38.72 -4.85
N ILE A 98 24.63 -38.48 -3.86
CA ILE A 98 24.28 -37.78 -2.63
C ILE A 98 24.70 -36.30 -2.73
N ASP A 99 23.74 -35.40 -2.86
CA ASP A 99 24.01 -33.96 -2.91
C ASP A 99 24.56 -33.46 -1.56
N ASN A 100 25.54 -32.55 -1.59
CA ASN A 100 26.10 -31.92 -0.39
C ASN A 100 25.05 -30.94 0.17
N SER A 101 24.37 -31.30 1.25
CA SER A 101 23.10 -30.64 1.63
C SER A 101 22.92 -30.41 3.14
N LEU A 102 23.83 -30.86 4.00
CA LEU A 102 23.66 -30.65 5.45
C LEU A 102 23.88 -29.20 5.91
N THR A 103 24.55 -28.35 5.12
CA THR A 103 24.78 -26.93 5.46
C THR A 103 24.06 -25.94 4.54
N ASP A 104 23.85 -26.28 3.26
CA ASP A 104 23.31 -25.35 2.27
C ASP A 104 21.78 -25.22 2.30
N TYR A 105 21.10 -26.20 2.91
CA TYR A 105 19.68 -26.44 2.64
C TYR A 105 18.67 -25.81 3.61
N PRO A 106 19.10 -25.12 4.67
CA PRO A 106 18.27 -24.07 5.26
C PRO A 106 18.99 -22.74 5.52
N ILE A 107 20.33 -22.70 5.44
CA ILE A 107 21.12 -21.51 5.86
C ILE A 107 21.35 -20.54 4.68
N HIS A 108 21.30 -21.04 3.44
CA HIS A 108 21.73 -20.28 2.26
C HIS A 108 20.76 -20.34 1.07
N GLY A 109 19.45 -20.44 1.34
CA GLY A 109 18.44 -20.02 0.37
C GLY A 109 18.42 -20.75 -0.98
N ALA A 110 19.09 -21.91 -1.12
CA ALA A 110 19.25 -22.58 -2.41
C ALA A 110 18.28 -23.76 -2.61
N TRP A 111 17.44 -24.10 -1.63
CA TRP A 111 16.56 -25.26 -1.72
C TRP A 111 15.55 -25.14 -2.87
N GLU A 112 15.12 -23.93 -3.24
CA GLU A 112 14.23 -23.69 -4.39
C GLU A 112 14.86 -24.09 -5.75
N ALA A 113 16.19 -24.17 -5.82
CA ALA A 113 16.89 -24.65 -7.01
C ALA A 113 16.67 -26.16 -7.23
N TYR A 114 16.34 -26.90 -6.16
CA TYR A 114 16.25 -28.36 -6.11
C TYR A 114 14.84 -28.88 -5.81
N MET A 115 14.01 -28.11 -5.10
CA MET A 115 12.61 -28.43 -4.78
C MET A 115 11.72 -27.18 -4.92
N PRO A 116 10.59 -27.25 -5.64
CA PRO A 116 9.78 -26.07 -5.91
C PRO A 116 8.78 -25.71 -4.78
N PHE A 117 8.64 -26.54 -3.75
CA PHE A 117 7.66 -26.35 -2.67
C PHE A 117 8.29 -26.56 -1.27
N PRO A 118 7.82 -25.83 -0.25
CA PRO A 118 8.29 -26.04 1.12
C PRO A 118 7.89 -27.43 1.62
N PHE A 119 8.82 -28.10 2.30
CA PHE A 119 8.66 -29.44 2.85
C PHE A 119 8.77 -29.41 4.38
N LYS A 120 8.18 -30.42 5.04
CA LYS A 120 8.27 -30.63 6.49
C LYS A 120 8.96 -31.97 6.72
N PHE A 121 9.75 -32.10 7.78
CA PHE A 121 10.38 -33.37 8.11
C PHE A 121 10.15 -33.75 9.56
N ASP A 122 9.87 -35.02 9.82
CA ASP A 122 9.56 -35.51 11.16
C ASP A 122 10.69 -35.26 12.17
N HIS A 123 11.95 -35.29 11.72
CA HIS A 123 13.10 -35.00 12.56
C HIS A 123 13.11 -33.56 13.10
N GLU A 124 12.38 -32.63 12.47
CA GLU A 124 12.37 -31.22 12.89
C GLU A 124 11.81 -31.07 14.31
N ALA A 125 10.82 -31.88 14.71
CA ALA A 125 10.30 -31.87 16.08
C ALA A 125 11.39 -32.30 17.09
N TYR A 126 12.21 -33.28 16.71
CA TYR A 126 13.31 -33.81 17.52
C TYR A 126 14.45 -32.78 17.66
N ASN A 127 14.81 -32.11 16.56
CA ASN A 127 15.80 -31.04 16.55
C ASN A 127 15.33 -29.82 17.37
N GLN A 128 14.04 -29.48 17.27
CA GLN A 128 13.44 -28.38 18.02
C GLN A 128 13.51 -28.61 19.53
N ALA A 129 13.39 -29.86 19.97
CA ALA A 129 13.56 -30.26 21.36
C ALA A 129 15.01 -30.27 21.84
N GLY A 130 16.01 -30.01 20.99
CA GLY A 130 17.42 -30.02 21.37
C GLY A 130 18.17 -31.31 20.98
N GLY A 131 17.51 -32.23 20.28
CA GLY A 131 18.15 -33.41 19.71
C GLY A 131 18.95 -33.11 18.43
N THR A 132 19.62 -34.15 17.92
CA THR A 132 20.32 -34.15 16.63
C THR A 132 19.68 -35.15 15.66
N GLY A 133 19.24 -34.68 14.50
CA GLY A 133 18.63 -35.52 13.47
C GLY A 133 18.58 -34.83 12.11
N PHE A 134 18.38 -35.62 11.06
CA PHE A 134 18.24 -35.18 9.67
C PHE A 134 17.29 -36.12 8.91
N THR A 135 16.78 -35.68 7.76
CA THR A 135 16.01 -36.53 6.85
C THR A 135 16.80 -36.74 5.56
N ILE A 136 16.82 -37.98 5.09
CA ILE A 136 17.25 -38.32 3.73
C ILE A 136 16.02 -38.18 2.83
N PHE A 137 16.12 -37.34 1.80
CA PHE A 137 15.03 -37.08 0.88
C PHE A 137 15.50 -37.06 -0.58
N THR A 138 14.60 -37.29 -1.53
CA THR A 138 14.93 -37.23 -2.97
C THR A 138 15.12 -35.78 -3.43
N SER A 139 16.30 -35.43 -3.93
CA SER A 139 16.60 -34.09 -4.44
C SER A 139 16.31 -33.96 -5.93
N ASN A 140 16.12 -32.73 -6.43
CA ASN A 140 15.73 -32.46 -7.82
C ASN A 140 14.44 -33.18 -8.24
N ASP A 141 13.46 -33.26 -7.34
CA ASP A 141 12.13 -33.81 -7.62
C ASP A 141 11.07 -32.70 -7.48
N ARG A 142 10.29 -32.48 -8.55
CA ARG A 142 9.19 -31.51 -8.55
C ARG A 142 7.96 -32.01 -7.81
N ARG A 143 7.83 -33.32 -7.57
CA ARG A 143 6.68 -33.95 -6.90
C ARG A 143 5.35 -33.55 -7.52
N GLU A 144 5.21 -33.68 -8.83
CA GLU A 144 4.06 -33.15 -9.60
C GLU A 144 2.71 -33.68 -9.13
N TYR A 145 2.65 -34.93 -8.66
CA TYR A 145 1.42 -35.59 -8.22
C TYR A 145 1.15 -35.43 -6.72
N TRP A 146 2.10 -34.91 -5.94
CA TRP A 146 2.01 -34.86 -4.49
C TRP A 146 0.82 -34.05 -4.00
N LYS A 147 0.08 -34.60 -3.01
CA LYS A 147 -1.18 -34.03 -2.47
C LYS A 147 -2.28 -33.88 -3.52
N THR A 148 -2.22 -34.65 -4.60
CA THR A 148 -3.30 -34.73 -5.57
C THR A 148 -3.93 -36.12 -5.54
N PRO A 149 -5.17 -36.29 -6.04
CA PRO A 149 -5.76 -37.62 -6.23
C PRO A 149 -4.96 -38.52 -7.19
N TYR A 150 -3.98 -37.97 -7.91
CA TYR A 150 -3.11 -38.70 -8.84
C TYR A 150 -1.85 -39.25 -8.17
N ASP A 151 -1.61 -38.95 -6.88
CA ASP A 151 -0.53 -39.53 -6.07
C ASP A 151 -0.81 -41.02 -5.81
N THR A 152 -0.49 -41.84 -6.81
CA THR A 152 -0.88 -43.25 -6.90
C THR A 152 0.33 -44.11 -7.23
N VAL A 153 0.25 -45.40 -6.90
CA VAL A 153 1.36 -46.37 -7.09
C VAL A 153 1.84 -46.40 -8.55
N ASP A 154 0.95 -46.22 -9.52
CA ASP A 154 1.27 -46.24 -10.95
C ASP A 154 2.18 -45.08 -11.39
N THR A 155 2.31 -44.04 -10.58
CA THR A 155 3.19 -42.90 -10.87
C THR A 155 4.63 -43.11 -10.39
N ILE A 156 4.87 -44.12 -9.56
CA ILE A 156 6.17 -44.44 -8.94
C ILE A 156 7.10 -45.10 -9.95
N ASP A 157 8.28 -44.51 -10.11
CA ASP A 157 9.39 -45.18 -10.78
C ASP A 157 10.13 -46.08 -9.78
N PHE A 158 9.86 -47.38 -9.87
CA PHE A 158 10.46 -48.36 -8.97
C PHE A 158 11.97 -48.51 -9.17
N ASP A 159 12.50 -48.27 -10.38
CA ASP A 159 13.93 -48.38 -10.63
C ASP A 159 14.68 -47.25 -9.90
N ASP A 160 14.14 -46.03 -9.97
CA ASP A 160 14.68 -44.89 -9.22
C ASP A 160 14.51 -45.08 -7.69
N LEU A 161 13.37 -45.63 -7.23
CA LEU A 161 13.16 -45.88 -5.80
C LEU A 161 14.09 -46.98 -5.25
N ILE A 162 14.33 -48.05 -6.02
CA ILE A 162 15.31 -49.09 -5.67
C ILE A 162 16.70 -48.45 -5.57
N TRP A 163 17.08 -47.63 -6.55
CA TRP A 163 18.35 -46.91 -6.55
C TRP A 163 18.51 -46.01 -5.31
N GLN A 164 17.49 -45.22 -4.99
CA GLN A 164 17.48 -44.39 -3.78
C GLN A 164 17.61 -45.25 -2.51
N SER A 165 16.93 -46.40 -2.47
CA SER A 165 16.95 -47.32 -1.33
C SER A 165 18.34 -47.92 -1.09
N GLU A 166 19.08 -48.26 -2.16
CA GLU A 166 20.47 -48.73 -2.07
C GLU A 166 21.40 -47.65 -1.50
N ILE A 167 21.22 -46.40 -1.93
CA ILE A 167 21.97 -45.26 -1.38
C ILE A 167 21.66 -45.08 0.11
N VAL A 168 20.38 -45.06 0.49
CA VAL A 168 19.93 -44.90 1.89
C VAL A 168 20.50 -46.01 2.77
N LEU A 169 20.36 -47.27 2.36
CA LEU A 169 20.83 -48.42 3.13
C LEU A 169 22.35 -48.37 3.33
N SER A 170 23.09 -48.05 2.27
CA SER A 170 24.55 -47.92 2.31
C SER A 170 24.98 -46.77 3.22
N LEU A 171 24.35 -45.61 3.09
CA LEU A 171 24.63 -44.43 3.91
C LEU A 171 24.38 -44.70 5.41
N VAL A 172 23.20 -45.22 5.74
CA VAL A 172 22.82 -45.51 7.14
C VAL A 172 23.72 -46.59 7.74
N SER A 173 24.02 -47.65 6.98
CA SER A 173 24.94 -48.72 7.42
C SER A 173 26.33 -48.17 7.75
N LYS A 174 26.88 -47.29 6.89
CA LYS A 174 28.18 -46.67 7.10
C LYS A 174 28.20 -45.71 8.29
N ILE A 175 27.17 -44.89 8.47
CA ILE A 175 27.03 -44.01 9.65
C ILE A 175 26.99 -44.84 10.94
N ILE A 176 26.28 -45.98 10.93
CA ILE A 176 26.19 -46.86 12.09
C ILE A 176 27.55 -47.56 12.37
N SER A 177 28.39 -47.76 11.35
CA SER A 177 29.71 -48.36 11.50
C SER A 177 30.81 -47.42 12.00
N LEU A 178 30.59 -46.10 12.02
CA LEU A 178 31.53 -45.14 12.59
C LEU A 178 31.82 -45.49 14.07
N ASP A 179 33.08 -45.41 14.50
CA ASP A 179 33.48 -45.72 15.88
C ASP A 179 32.69 -44.87 16.91
N GLU A 180 32.60 -43.57 16.64
CA GLU A 180 31.80 -42.61 17.39
C GLU A 180 30.92 -41.79 16.42
N ILE A 181 29.68 -41.49 16.81
CA ILE A 181 28.84 -40.54 16.06
C ILE A 181 29.19 -39.15 16.59
N PRO A 182 29.86 -38.28 15.81
CA PRO A 182 30.32 -36.98 16.28
C PRO A 182 29.14 -36.01 16.46
N LEU A 183 28.50 -36.08 17.63
CA LEU A 183 27.41 -35.22 18.05
C LEU A 183 27.94 -34.01 18.82
N HIS A 184 27.34 -32.84 18.61
CA HIS A 184 27.78 -31.62 19.29
C HIS A 184 27.40 -31.62 20.79
N PRO A 185 28.23 -31.06 21.68
CA PRO A 185 27.97 -31.04 23.13
C PRO A 185 26.68 -30.31 23.55
N SER A 186 26.16 -29.42 22.70
CA SER A 186 24.92 -28.65 22.97
C SER A 186 23.62 -29.39 22.62
N SER A 187 23.69 -30.65 22.18
CA SER A 187 22.53 -31.48 21.88
C SER A 187 21.88 -32.02 23.16
N ILE A 188 21.21 -31.15 23.92
CA ILE A 188 20.55 -31.49 25.20
C ILE A 188 19.06 -31.14 25.09
N PRO A 189 18.15 -32.02 25.57
CA PRO A 189 16.71 -31.74 25.56
C PRO A 189 16.39 -30.43 26.27
N THR A 190 15.67 -29.53 25.61
CA THR A 190 15.37 -28.19 26.12
C THR A 190 13.94 -27.77 25.80
N ARG A 191 13.16 -27.44 26.84
CA ARG A 191 11.79 -26.92 26.71
C ARG A 191 11.77 -25.44 26.29
N TYR A 192 12.78 -24.70 26.71
CA TYR A 192 13.01 -23.30 26.38
C TYR A 192 14.48 -22.96 26.55
N SER A 193 15.11 -22.32 25.57
CA SER A 193 16.50 -21.87 25.68
C SER A 193 16.66 -20.43 25.19
N GLN A 194 17.29 -19.59 26.01
CA GLN A 194 17.78 -18.28 25.55
C GLN A 194 19.18 -18.37 24.92
N SER A 195 19.98 -19.37 25.29
CA SER A 195 21.39 -19.50 24.91
C SER A 195 21.64 -20.45 23.73
N ASN A 196 20.75 -21.42 23.47
CA ASN A 196 20.92 -22.43 22.41
C ASN A 196 20.12 -22.11 21.14
N GLY A 197 20.21 -20.87 20.66
CA GLY A 197 19.79 -20.43 19.32
C GLY A 197 18.54 -21.10 18.73
N ALA A 198 17.35 -20.59 19.07
CA ALA A 198 16.03 -21.07 18.63
C ALA A 198 15.49 -22.37 19.24
N ALA A 199 16.31 -23.13 19.98
CA ALA A 199 15.87 -24.41 20.53
C ALA A 199 14.87 -24.24 21.69
N GLY A 200 13.75 -24.98 21.63
CA GLY A 200 12.73 -25.01 22.66
C GLY A 200 11.44 -25.69 22.19
N PHE A 201 11.04 -26.72 22.91
CA PHE A 201 9.84 -27.53 22.64
C PHE A 201 8.78 -27.28 23.72
N ALA A 202 8.04 -26.19 23.56
CA ALA A 202 7.09 -25.72 24.57
C ALA A 202 5.73 -26.40 24.45
N THR A 203 4.98 -26.39 25.56
CA THR A 203 3.58 -26.84 25.60
C THR A 203 2.64 -25.65 25.71
N LEU A 204 1.73 -25.52 24.75
CA LEU A 204 0.66 -24.55 24.77
C LEU A 204 -0.60 -25.18 25.37
N THR A 205 -1.22 -24.48 26.31
CA THR A 205 -2.54 -24.85 26.86
C THR A 205 -3.49 -23.66 26.75
N GLY A 206 -4.79 -23.92 26.74
CA GLY A 206 -5.77 -22.83 26.78
C GLY A 206 -7.20 -23.32 26.89
N ARG A 207 -8.14 -22.37 26.97
CA ARG A 207 -9.57 -22.67 27.06
C ARG A 207 -10.39 -21.83 26.08
N VAL A 208 -11.35 -22.49 25.43
CA VAL A 208 -12.32 -21.84 24.55
C VAL A 208 -13.47 -21.26 25.37
N VAL A 209 -13.79 -19.98 25.14
CA VAL A 209 -14.80 -19.24 25.90
C VAL A 209 -15.72 -18.43 24.99
N LYS A 210 -16.88 -18.04 25.51
CA LYS A 210 -17.85 -17.16 24.85
C LYS A 210 -18.19 -15.99 25.78
N TYR A 211 -18.24 -14.78 25.23
CA TYR A 211 -18.66 -13.60 26.00
C TYR A 211 -20.18 -13.61 26.22
N ASP A 212 -20.63 -13.45 27.47
CA ASP A 212 -22.04 -13.36 27.82
C ASP A 212 -22.42 -11.92 28.18
N PHE A 213 -23.19 -11.29 27.30
CA PHE A 213 -23.70 -9.92 27.45
C PHE A 213 -24.58 -9.71 28.69
N LYS A 214 -25.22 -10.75 29.23
CA LYS A 214 -26.07 -10.63 30.43
C LYS A 214 -25.25 -10.49 31.70
N THR A 215 -24.12 -11.19 31.77
CA THR A 215 -23.23 -11.20 32.95
C THR A 215 -22.04 -10.27 32.80
N ALA A 216 -21.83 -9.72 31.58
CA ALA A 216 -20.64 -8.98 31.19
C ALA A 216 -19.33 -9.76 31.43
N TRP A 217 -19.39 -11.10 31.38
CA TRP A 217 -18.26 -11.99 31.66
C TRP A 217 -18.21 -13.17 30.67
N TYR A 218 -17.11 -13.93 30.71
CA TYR A 218 -16.88 -15.06 29.82
C TYR A 218 -17.37 -16.37 30.43
N LYS A 219 -18.04 -17.19 29.61
CA LYS A 219 -18.44 -18.57 29.93
C LYS A 219 -17.56 -19.56 29.18
N ALA A 220 -17.13 -20.61 29.87
CA ALA A 220 -16.40 -21.71 29.24
C ALA A 220 -17.32 -22.50 28.31
N LEU A 221 -16.85 -22.79 27.10
CA LEU A 221 -17.55 -23.67 26.15
C LEU A 221 -17.26 -25.13 26.47
N ASN A 222 -17.86 -25.63 27.56
CA ASN A 222 -17.83 -27.05 27.89
C ASN A 222 -18.92 -27.81 27.11
N LYS A 223 -18.92 -29.15 27.22
CA LYS A 223 -19.88 -30.04 26.56
C LYS A 223 -21.33 -29.65 26.82
N THR A 224 -21.68 -29.24 28.05
CA THR A 224 -23.04 -28.83 28.41
C THR A 224 -23.45 -27.54 27.71
N VAL A 225 -22.61 -26.50 27.74
CA VAL A 225 -22.87 -25.23 27.05
C VAL A 225 -22.90 -25.44 25.54
N LEU A 226 -22.02 -26.29 25.00
CA LEU A 226 -22.01 -26.65 23.59
C LEU A 226 -23.35 -27.29 23.17
N LEU A 227 -23.86 -28.23 23.98
CA LEU A 227 -25.15 -28.88 23.78
C LEU A 227 -26.33 -27.90 23.88
N GLU A 228 -26.34 -27.02 24.89
CA GLU A 228 -27.41 -26.04 25.12
C GLU A 228 -27.46 -24.95 24.04
N ASP A 229 -26.30 -24.37 23.69
CA ASP A 229 -26.23 -23.25 22.77
C ASP A 229 -26.22 -23.69 21.29
N TYR A 230 -25.63 -24.85 20.96
CA TYR A 230 -25.36 -25.26 19.57
C TYR A 230 -25.94 -26.62 19.17
N GLY A 231 -26.43 -27.42 20.14
CA GLY A 231 -27.02 -28.73 19.88
C GLY A 231 -26.02 -29.90 19.88
N PRO A 232 -26.52 -31.15 19.76
CA PRO A 232 -25.73 -32.38 19.95
C PRO A 232 -24.68 -32.65 18.87
N ASN A 233 -24.83 -32.03 17.71
CA ASN A 233 -23.96 -32.26 16.56
C ASN A 233 -22.85 -31.21 16.41
N ALA A 234 -22.69 -30.32 17.39
CA ALA A 234 -21.66 -29.29 17.36
C ALA A 234 -20.32 -29.83 17.88
N SER A 235 -19.21 -29.36 17.31
CA SER A 235 -17.85 -29.67 17.76
C SER A 235 -17.00 -28.42 17.79
N ILE A 236 -16.07 -28.37 18.75
CA ILE A 236 -15.10 -27.28 18.85
C ILE A 236 -13.81 -27.72 18.17
N LEU A 237 -13.25 -26.85 17.33
CA LEU A 237 -11.91 -27.00 16.74
C LEU A 237 -11.11 -25.75 17.02
N VAL A 238 -9.81 -25.90 17.30
CA VAL A 238 -8.90 -24.77 17.49
C VAL A 238 -7.84 -24.86 16.42
N HIS A 239 -7.86 -23.89 15.51
CA HIS A 239 -6.84 -23.71 14.50
C HIS A 239 -5.69 -22.91 15.10
N ILE A 240 -4.49 -23.45 15.05
CA ILE A 240 -3.29 -22.85 15.63
C ILE A 240 -2.25 -22.79 14.53
N TYR A 241 -1.86 -21.59 14.16
CA TYR A 241 -0.87 -21.38 13.12
C TYR A 241 0.12 -20.29 13.50
N LEU A 242 1.34 -20.37 12.99
CA LEU A 242 2.36 -19.37 13.23
C LEU A 242 2.36 -18.34 12.10
N TYR A 243 2.20 -17.06 12.46
CA TYR A 243 2.14 -15.93 11.54
C TYR A 243 3.49 -15.21 11.49
N HIS A 244 3.98 -14.93 10.27
CA HIS A 244 5.11 -14.04 10.04
C HIS A 244 4.75 -12.98 9.00
N PRO A 245 4.89 -11.68 9.30
CA PRO A 245 4.47 -10.62 8.39
C PRO A 245 5.33 -10.49 7.12
N SER A 246 6.58 -10.97 7.13
CA SER A 246 7.50 -10.85 5.98
C SER A 246 7.69 -12.14 5.17
N ASN A 247 7.02 -13.25 5.50
CA ASN A 247 7.33 -14.53 4.88
C ASN A 247 6.31 -14.92 3.80
N THR A 248 6.81 -15.20 2.60
CA THR A 248 6.07 -15.56 1.38
C THR A 248 5.58 -17.01 1.36
N TYR A 249 5.83 -17.79 2.43
CA TYR A 249 5.37 -19.17 2.57
C TYR A 249 4.28 -19.28 3.66
N PRO A 250 3.00 -19.51 3.31
CA PRO A 250 1.99 -19.99 4.21
C PRO A 250 2.25 -21.48 4.39
N LEU A 251 2.87 -21.86 5.52
CA LEU A 251 2.76 -23.15 6.22
C LEU A 251 3.82 -23.25 7.34
N LEU A 252 4.17 -22.12 7.93
CA LEU A 252 4.72 -22.01 9.28
C LEU A 252 3.77 -22.74 10.23
N PHE A 253 4.26 -23.77 10.94
CA PHE A 253 3.57 -24.50 12.01
C PHE A 253 2.03 -24.32 12.01
N ASP A 254 1.28 -25.16 11.29
CA ASP A 254 -0.17 -24.99 11.04
C ASP A 254 -0.92 -26.28 11.39
N THR A 255 -1.73 -26.24 12.45
CA THR A 255 -2.37 -27.43 13.00
C THR A 255 -3.79 -27.13 13.52
N ILE A 256 -4.63 -28.14 13.51
CA ILE A 256 -5.99 -28.08 14.06
C ILE A 256 -6.05 -29.11 15.18
N ILE A 257 -6.51 -28.67 16.36
CA ILE A 257 -6.72 -29.55 17.51
C ILE A 257 -8.16 -29.51 17.99
N LYS A 258 -8.58 -30.62 18.61
CA LYS A 258 -9.89 -30.74 19.25
C LYS A 258 -9.74 -30.56 20.77
N PRO A 259 -10.44 -29.61 21.39
CA PRO A 259 -10.46 -29.48 22.85
C PRO A 259 -11.10 -30.68 23.57
N ASP A 260 -10.83 -30.80 24.87
CA ASP A 260 -11.46 -31.73 25.79
C ASP A 260 -12.94 -31.36 26.07
N GLU A 261 -13.64 -32.18 26.86
CA GLU A 261 -15.05 -31.97 27.20
C GLU A 261 -15.30 -30.68 28.02
N ASN A 262 -14.27 -30.10 28.63
CA ASN A 262 -14.32 -28.86 29.38
C ASN A 262 -13.97 -27.62 28.52
N GLY A 263 -13.68 -27.83 27.23
CA GLY A 263 -13.26 -26.79 26.31
C GLY A 263 -11.78 -26.38 26.45
N ASN A 264 -10.95 -27.18 27.14
CA ASN A 264 -9.51 -26.95 27.24
C ASN A 264 -8.78 -27.65 26.07
N PHE A 265 -7.73 -27.02 25.57
CA PHE A 265 -6.89 -27.60 24.52
C PHE A 265 -5.42 -27.61 24.97
N ILE A 266 -4.67 -28.60 24.48
CA ILE A 266 -3.25 -28.78 24.76
C ILE A 266 -2.55 -29.06 23.43
N LEU A 267 -1.39 -28.44 23.22
CA LEU A 267 -0.55 -28.65 22.06
C LEU A 267 0.92 -28.72 22.47
N HIS A 268 1.54 -29.88 22.27
CA HIS A 268 2.95 -30.10 22.54
C HIS A 268 3.82 -29.69 21.35
N GLY A 269 5.06 -29.29 21.64
CA GLY A 269 6.04 -28.98 20.61
C GLY A 269 5.74 -27.72 19.84
N VAL A 270 5.36 -26.64 20.52
CA VAL A 270 5.27 -25.31 19.89
C VAL A 270 6.65 -24.64 19.95
N PRO A 271 7.12 -24.01 18.86
CA PRO A 271 8.40 -23.30 18.88
C PRO A 271 8.40 -22.15 19.90
N THR A 272 9.50 -22.01 20.63
CA THR A 272 9.74 -20.86 21.52
C THR A 272 10.55 -19.78 20.82
N ILE A 273 10.19 -18.52 20.99
CA ILE A 273 10.89 -17.40 20.33
C ILE A 273 11.93 -16.81 21.28
N THR A 274 13.17 -16.68 20.80
CA THR A 274 14.25 -15.98 21.52
C THR A 274 14.21 -14.49 21.21
N THR A 275 13.88 -13.68 22.21
CA THR A 275 13.59 -12.24 22.13
C THR A 275 14.80 -11.30 22.01
N TRP A 276 16.04 -11.78 21.86
CA TRP A 276 17.20 -10.89 22.04
C TRP A 276 17.59 -9.98 20.86
N TRP A 277 17.24 -10.30 19.61
CA TRP A 277 17.64 -9.48 18.45
C TRP A 277 16.53 -8.58 17.87
N HIS A 278 15.25 -8.83 18.20
CA HIS A 278 14.13 -8.08 17.59
C HIS A 278 13.63 -6.89 18.42
N THR A 279 13.95 -6.78 19.71
CA THR A 279 13.39 -5.73 20.57
C THR A 279 14.25 -4.49 20.75
N THR A 280 15.55 -4.51 20.44
CA THR A 280 16.47 -3.44 20.88
C THR A 280 17.04 -2.52 19.80
N GLN A 281 16.82 -2.77 18.50
CA GLN A 281 17.34 -1.87 17.43
C GLN A 281 16.34 -1.40 16.37
N PHE A 282 15.11 -1.92 16.32
CA PHE A 282 14.07 -1.47 15.38
C PHE A 282 13.07 -0.48 15.98
N THR A 283 13.51 0.33 16.94
CA THR A 283 12.75 1.49 17.45
C THR A 283 12.94 2.77 16.61
N SER A 284 13.46 2.67 15.39
CA SER A 284 13.57 3.82 14.47
C SER A 284 12.68 3.65 13.23
N ALA A 285 11.66 4.52 13.17
CA ALA A 285 10.86 4.99 12.02
C ALA A 285 9.57 4.26 11.60
N VAL A 286 9.34 2.95 11.83
CA VAL A 286 8.02 2.32 11.59
C VAL A 286 7.80 1.21 12.63
N GLY A 287 6.93 1.45 13.61
CA GLY A 287 6.74 0.58 14.78
C GLY A 287 6.02 -0.74 14.51
N GLN A 288 6.69 -1.72 13.91
CA GLN A 288 6.18 -3.10 13.84
C GLN A 288 7.22 -4.10 14.34
N LEU A 289 6.86 -4.82 15.41
CA LEU A 289 7.56 -5.98 15.93
C LEU A 289 7.59 -7.09 14.86
N THR A 290 8.76 -7.41 14.33
CA THR A 290 8.99 -8.49 13.35
C THR A 290 9.25 -9.84 14.05
N SER A 291 8.50 -10.16 15.11
CA SER A 291 8.54 -11.49 15.72
C SER A 291 7.52 -12.40 15.05
N SER A 292 7.85 -13.68 14.85
CA SER A 292 6.86 -14.73 14.63
C SER A 292 5.78 -14.67 15.71
N LEU A 293 4.52 -14.80 15.35
CA LEU A 293 3.41 -14.72 16.31
C LEU A 293 2.52 -15.94 16.17
N LEU A 294 2.23 -16.62 17.28
CA LEU A 294 1.28 -17.73 17.24
C LEU A 294 -0.15 -17.18 17.20
N SER A 295 -0.91 -17.50 16.16
CA SER A 295 -2.34 -17.22 16.07
C SER A 295 -3.14 -18.42 16.58
N ILE A 296 -4.23 -18.13 17.29
CA ILE A 296 -5.09 -19.14 17.90
C ILE A 296 -6.53 -18.78 17.60
N GLU A 297 -7.18 -19.63 16.84
CA GLU A 297 -8.50 -19.39 16.26
C GLU A 297 -9.46 -20.54 16.62
N PRO A 298 -10.27 -20.37 17.67
CA PRO A 298 -11.32 -21.32 18.00
C PRO A 298 -12.54 -21.18 17.09
N TYR A 299 -13.06 -22.31 16.61
CA TYR A 299 -14.28 -22.41 15.82
C TYR A 299 -15.25 -23.41 16.45
N VAL A 300 -16.55 -23.14 16.33
CA VAL A 300 -17.60 -24.13 16.60
C VAL A 300 -18.22 -24.51 15.26
N ILE A 301 -18.17 -25.80 14.93
CA ILE A 301 -18.65 -26.35 13.66
C ILE A 301 -19.83 -27.30 13.87
N SER A 302 -20.73 -27.39 12.90
CA SER A 302 -21.79 -28.41 12.85
C SER A 302 -21.27 -29.73 12.25
N SER A 303 -22.09 -30.79 12.34
CA SER A 303 -21.84 -32.08 11.67
C SER A 303 -21.66 -31.95 10.15
N ASP A 304 -22.31 -30.95 9.56
CA ASP A 304 -22.31 -30.70 8.12
C ASP A 304 -21.14 -29.81 7.69
N GLY A 305 -20.29 -29.37 8.64
CA GLY A 305 -19.14 -28.52 8.39
C GLY A 305 -19.42 -27.02 8.43
N ASN A 306 -20.65 -26.59 8.72
CA ASN A 306 -20.99 -25.16 8.81
C ASN A 306 -20.41 -24.54 10.08
N ILE A 307 -19.88 -23.33 9.97
CA ILE A 307 -19.31 -22.59 11.11
C ILE A 307 -20.45 -21.89 11.87
N LEU A 308 -20.68 -22.33 13.10
CA LEU A 308 -21.72 -21.82 14.01
C LEU A 308 -21.21 -20.65 14.87
N ALA A 309 -19.92 -20.67 15.21
CA ALA A 309 -19.23 -19.58 15.90
C ALA A 309 -17.78 -19.49 15.43
N ALA A 310 -17.27 -18.26 15.36
CA ALA A 310 -15.93 -17.94 14.86
C ALA A 310 -15.11 -17.19 15.93
N PRO A 311 -13.76 -17.13 15.80
CA PRO A 311 -12.89 -16.41 16.72
C PRO A 311 -13.29 -14.95 16.88
N ASP A 312 -13.28 -14.42 18.10
CA ASP A 312 -13.49 -12.99 18.36
C ASP A 312 -12.17 -12.28 18.66
N PHE A 313 -11.79 -11.31 17.81
CA PHE A 313 -10.69 -10.36 18.06
C PHE A 313 -11.17 -8.91 18.21
N GLY A 314 -12.48 -8.72 18.41
CA GLY A 314 -13.04 -7.41 18.69
C GLY A 314 -12.87 -7.00 20.15
N ARG A 315 -13.68 -6.04 20.59
CA ARG A 315 -13.69 -5.47 21.94
C ARG A 315 -13.93 -6.53 23.03
N TYR A 316 -14.73 -7.55 22.74
CA TYR A 316 -15.06 -8.64 23.66
C TYR A 316 -14.21 -9.90 23.42
N GLY A 317 -13.26 -9.82 22.49
CA GLY A 317 -12.39 -10.92 22.08
C GLY A 317 -11.09 -11.04 22.87
N SER A 318 -10.15 -11.83 22.35
CA SER A 318 -8.77 -11.79 22.88
C SER A 318 -8.10 -10.47 22.47
N PRO A 319 -7.45 -9.73 23.40
CA PRO A 319 -6.79 -8.47 23.08
C PRO A 319 -5.61 -8.62 22.11
N HIS A 320 -5.12 -9.85 21.90
CA HIS A 320 -4.01 -10.15 20.99
C HIS A 320 -4.41 -11.25 20.02
N ARG A 321 -4.25 -11.01 18.70
CA ARG A 321 -4.38 -12.04 17.64
C ARG A 321 -3.21 -13.03 17.62
N SER A 322 -2.22 -12.82 18.47
CA SER A 322 -0.85 -13.20 18.18
C SER A 322 -0.05 -13.25 19.47
N TYR A 323 0.44 -14.44 19.82
CA TYR A 323 1.10 -14.73 21.09
C TYR A 323 2.59 -15.02 20.89
N ILE A 324 3.41 -14.58 21.85
CA ILE A 324 4.84 -14.87 21.92
C ILE A 324 5.08 -15.87 23.05
N ILE A 325 5.66 -17.04 22.73
CA ILE A 325 6.02 -18.05 23.72
C ILE A 325 7.48 -17.83 24.13
N ASN A 326 7.68 -17.36 25.36
CA ASN A 326 8.98 -17.03 25.95
C ASN A 326 9.34 -17.91 27.16
N ASN A 327 8.69 -19.07 27.30
CA ASN A 327 8.89 -20.03 28.37
C ASN A 327 8.57 -21.46 27.89
N GLY A 328 8.85 -22.47 28.71
CA GLY A 328 8.62 -23.87 28.34
C GLY A 328 7.13 -24.29 28.31
N SER A 329 6.24 -23.46 28.84
CA SER A 329 4.80 -23.67 28.76
C SER A 329 4.04 -22.35 28.79
N TYR A 330 3.12 -22.17 27.84
CA TYR A 330 2.30 -20.97 27.70
C TYR A 330 0.82 -21.32 27.87
N THR A 331 0.10 -20.50 28.64
CA THR A 331 -1.34 -20.68 28.85
C THR A 331 -2.10 -19.51 28.25
N VAL A 332 -3.06 -19.82 27.38
CA VAL A 332 -3.97 -18.86 26.78
C VAL A 332 -5.21 -18.83 27.65
N ASP A 333 -5.33 -17.77 28.45
CA ASP A 333 -6.41 -17.65 29.43
C ASP A 333 -7.81 -17.80 28.78
N ARG A 334 -8.00 -17.19 27.60
CA ARG A 334 -9.30 -17.07 26.93
C ARG A 334 -9.15 -17.00 25.41
N ALA A 335 -9.52 -18.07 24.72
CA ALA A 335 -9.74 -18.06 23.27
C ALA A 335 -11.24 -17.83 23.01
N ALA A 336 -11.64 -16.59 22.71
CA ALA A 336 -13.03 -16.18 22.63
C ALA A 336 -13.66 -16.47 21.25
N VAL A 337 -14.95 -16.83 21.24
CA VAL A 337 -15.77 -16.95 20.02
C VAL A 337 -17.01 -16.07 20.08
N PHE A 338 -17.54 -15.72 18.90
CA PHE A 338 -18.84 -15.09 18.73
C PHE A 338 -19.72 -15.90 17.77
N ASP A 339 -21.04 -15.86 17.98
CA ASP A 339 -22.01 -16.57 17.12
C ASP A 339 -22.08 -15.90 15.74
N CYS A 340 -21.96 -16.68 14.66
CA CYS A 340 -21.91 -16.13 13.32
C CYS A 340 -22.67 -16.94 12.26
N GLY A 341 -22.97 -16.28 11.14
CA GLY A 341 -23.11 -16.91 9.83
C GLY A 341 -21.87 -16.62 8.97
N THR A 342 -21.70 -17.33 7.87
CA THR A 342 -20.51 -17.22 7.00
C THR A 342 -20.89 -16.77 5.60
N LEU A 343 -20.27 -15.69 5.13
CA LEU A 343 -20.34 -15.24 3.74
C LEU A 343 -19.09 -15.74 3.01
N ILE A 344 -19.28 -16.59 1.99
CA ILE A 344 -18.19 -17.10 1.17
C ILE A 344 -18.09 -16.26 -0.10
N LEU A 345 -16.91 -15.70 -0.33
CA LEU A 345 -16.57 -14.86 -1.46
C LEU A 345 -15.57 -15.59 -2.36
N PHE A 346 -15.74 -15.49 -3.67
CA PHE A 346 -14.89 -16.12 -4.70
C PHE A 346 -14.31 -15.07 -5.65
N ASP A 347 -13.17 -15.39 -6.28
CA ASP A 347 -12.57 -14.55 -7.33
C ASP A 347 -12.34 -13.10 -6.86
N LEU A 348 -11.92 -12.93 -5.60
CA LEU A 348 -11.50 -11.64 -5.08
C LEU A 348 -10.21 -11.25 -5.80
N LEU A 349 -10.23 -10.11 -6.49
CA LEU A 349 -9.09 -9.59 -7.24
C LEU A 349 -8.69 -8.23 -6.67
N ASP A 350 -7.41 -7.91 -6.81
CA ASP A 350 -6.94 -6.53 -6.69
C ASP A 350 -7.22 -5.77 -8.00
N TYR A 351 -7.76 -4.55 -7.91
CA TYR A 351 -8.17 -3.80 -9.11
C TYR A 351 -6.97 -3.36 -9.95
N GLN A 352 -5.85 -2.98 -9.29
CA GLN A 352 -4.68 -2.45 -9.97
C GLN A 352 -3.90 -3.58 -10.62
N TYR A 353 -3.85 -4.74 -9.96
CA TYR A 353 -3.00 -5.82 -10.40
C TYR A 353 -3.72 -6.92 -11.16
N ARG A 354 -5.07 -6.96 -11.10
CA ARG A 354 -5.92 -8.07 -11.59
C ARG A 354 -5.44 -9.45 -11.12
N ASN A 355 -4.66 -9.46 -10.05
CA ASN A 355 -4.18 -10.65 -9.40
C ASN A 355 -5.13 -10.94 -8.24
N PRO A 356 -5.43 -12.20 -7.93
CA PRO A 356 -5.97 -12.48 -6.62
C PRO A 356 -5.01 -11.98 -5.56
N PRO A 357 -5.50 -11.63 -4.35
CA PRO A 357 -4.65 -11.25 -3.23
C PRO A 357 -3.81 -12.47 -2.84
N LYS A 358 -2.68 -12.65 -3.54
CA LYS A 358 -1.72 -13.69 -3.25
C LYS A 358 -0.89 -13.22 -2.07
N LYS A 359 -0.89 -14.03 -1.02
CA LYS A 359 0.07 -13.92 0.09
C LYS A 359 1.51 -14.27 -0.35
N GLU A 360 1.69 -14.80 -1.56
CA GLU A 360 2.89 -15.58 -1.91
C GLU A 360 3.81 -15.01 -3.00
N LEU A 361 3.46 -13.96 -3.74
CA LEU A 361 4.33 -13.50 -4.83
C LEU A 361 4.22 -11.99 -4.98
N ILE A 362 5.18 -11.27 -4.40
CA ILE A 362 5.71 -9.97 -4.87
C ILE A 362 6.92 -9.63 -3.97
N ASN A 363 7.96 -9.03 -4.53
CA ASN A 363 9.14 -8.54 -3.81
C ASN A 363 8.79 -7.82 -2.50
N GLU A 364 9.59 -8.07 -1.47
CA GLU A 364 9.49 -7.56 -0.09
C GLU A 364 9.36 -6.03 0.03
N GLN A 365 9.57 -5.27 -1.03
CA GLN A 365 9.34 -3.82 -1.04
C GLN A 365 7.85 -3.41 -1.08
N SER A 366 6.93 -4.34 -1.36
CA SER A 366 5.49 -4.01 -1.55
C SER A 366 4.53 -4.68 -0.54
N LEU A 367 5.03 -5.55 0.33
CA LEU A 367 4.20 -6.45 1.15
C LEU A 367 4.09 -6.08 2.64
N ALA A 368 4.57 -4.90 3.05
CA ALA A 368 4.13 -4.27 4.30
C ALA A 368 2.73 -3.63 4.19
N THR A 369 2.00 -3.90 3.11
CA THR A 369 0.67 -3.37 2.85
C THR A 369 -0.36 -4.37 3.35
N VAL A 370 -0.69 -4.28 4.64
CA VAL A 370 -1.71 -5.15 5.26
C VAL A 370 -3.05 -4.87 4.57
N LEU A 371 -3.43 -5.72 3.62
CA LEU A 371 -4.80 -5.82 3.12
C LEU A 371 -5.68 -6.17 4.32
N THR A 372 -6.34 -5.18 4.90
CA THR A 372 -7.24 -5.37 6.03
C THR A 372 -8.66 -5.31 5.49
N PRO A 373 -9.38 -6.45 5.42
CA PRO A 373 -10.80 -6.40 5.19
C PRO A 373 -11.45 -5.71 6.40
N ASN A 374 -12.12 -4.60 6.14
CA ASN A 374 -12.86 -3.83 7.12
C ASN A 374 -14.32 -4.27 7.05
N ILE A 375 -14.76 -5.03 8.06
CA ILE A 375 -16.19 -5.35 8.21
C ILE A 375 -16.87 -4.18 8.92
N VAL A 376 -17.92 -3.64 8.28
CA VAL A 376 -18.74 -2.57 8.85
C VAL A 376 -20.09 -3.15 9.28
N TYR A 377 -20.31 -3.26 10.59
CA TYR A 377 -21.53 -3.88 11.17
C TYR A 377 -22.73 -2.93 11.24
N ASN A 378 -22.55 -1.68 10.86
CA ASN A 378 -23.63 -0.73 10.70
C ASN A 378 -23.55 -0.09 9.32
N ALA A 379 -24.25 -0.69 8.36
CA ALA A 379 -24.38 -0.20 6.98
C ALA A 379 -24.89 1.25 6.88
N ILE A 380 -25.67 1.72 7.87
CA ILE A 380 -26.28 3.06 7.86
C ILE A 380 -25.35 4.11 8.48
N GLY A 381 -24.60 3.74 9.51
CA GLY A 381 -23.72 4.65 10.26
C GLY A 381 -22.22 4.54 9.97
N HIS A 382 -21.80 3.58 9.14
CA HIS A 382 -20.40 3.21 8.89
C HIS A 382 -19.54 3.14 10.16
N VAL A 383 -20.07 2.53 11.24
CA VAL A 383 -19.37 2.40 12.52
C VAL A 383 -18.56 1.10 12.55
N PRO A 384 -17.24 1.14 12.83
CA PRO A 384 -16.41 -0.05 13.03
C PRO A 384 -16.87 -0.90 14.23
N SER A 385 -16.46 -2.17 14.23
CA SER A 385 -17.06 -3.24 15.03
C SER A 385 -16.74 -3.28 16.54
N ASP A 386 -17.67 -3.84 17.33
CA ASP A 386 -17.39 -4.50 18.62
C ASP A 386 -16.79 -5.93 18.45
N PHE A 387 -16.97 -6.59 17.29
CA PHE A 387 -16.51 -7.95 16.97
C PHE A 387 -15.70 -7.98 15.68
N GLN A 388 -14.50 -8.57 15.68
CA GLN A 388 -13.64 -8.51 14.50
C GLN A 388 -13.12 -9.89 14.09
N PHE A 389 -13.56 -10.41 12.92
CA PHE A 389 -12.90 -11.55 12.29
C PHE A 389 -13.24 -11.71 10.79
N VAL A 390 -12.20 -11.89 9.97
CA VAL A 390 -12.29 -12.29 8.56
C VAL A 390 -11.23 -13.33 8.32
N SER A 391 -11.61 -14.49 7.79
CA SER A 391 -10.65 -15.50 7.34
C SER A 391 -10.52 -15.44 5.82
N VAL A 392 -9.31 -15.25 5.32
CA VAL A 392 -9.01 -15.27 3.88
C VAL A 392 -8.17 -16.50 3.60
N ALA A 393 -8.68 -17.45 2.81
CA ALA A 393 -7.90 -18.61 2.38
C ALA A 393 -6.95 -18.17 1.27
N SER A 394 -5.65 -18.12 1.57
CA SER A 394 -4.63 -17.55 0.68
C SER A 394 -4.34 -18.36 -0.58
N THR A 395 -4.88 -19.58 -0.70
CA THR A 395 -4.55 -20.53 -1.77
C THR A 395 -5.65 -20.70 -2.83
N SER A 396 -6.89 -20.25 -2.58
CA SER A 396 -8.04 -20.62 -3.41
C SER A 396 -8.87 -19.45 -3.99
N ASN A 397 -8.43 -18.19 -3.85
CA ASN A 397 -9.26 -17.00 -4.17
C ASN A 397 -10.60 -16.99 -3.43
N VAL A 398 -10.68 -17.69 -2.29
CA VAL A 398 -11.87 -17.79 -1.45
C VAL A 398 -11.65 -17.03 -0.16
N ALA A 399 -12.57 -16.15 0.21
CA ALA A 399 -12.61 -15.56 1.54
C ALA A 399 -13.89 -15.98 2.27
N ALA A 400 -13.74 -16.28 3.56
CA ALA A 400 -14.84 -16.55 4.47
C ALA A 400 -14.96 -15.38 5.45
N VAL A 401 -16.04 -14.61 5.31
CA VAL A 401 -16.34 -13.48 6.18
C VAL A 401 -17.37 -13.92 7.21
N HIS A 402 -17.01 -13.87 8.49
CA HIS A 402 -17.89 -14.30 9.58
C HIS A 402 -18.68 -13.10 10.11
N ILE A 403 -20.00 -13.17 9.99
CA ILE A 403 -20.93 -12.09 10.33
C ILE A 403 -21.71 -12.49 11.59
N PRO A 404 -21.69 -11.69 12.67
CA PRO A 404 -22.48 -11.94 13.86
C PRO A 404 -23.96 -12.00 13.54
N VAL A 405 -24.64 -12.91 14.24
CA VAL A 405 -26.05 -13.23 13.99
C VAL A 405 -26.94 -12.00 14.18
N GLY A 406 -27.80 -11.75 13.19
CA GLY A 406 -28.83 -10.70 13.28
C GLY A 406 -28.32 -9.26 13.10
N MET A 407 -27.05 -9.05 12.76
CA MET A 407 -26.49 -7.73 12.44
C MET A 407 -26.45 -7.48 10.92
N LYS A 408 -26.70 -6.24 10.51
CA LYS A 408 -26.67 -5.82 9.10
C LYS A 408 -25.29 -5.31 8.71
N VAL A 409 -24.62 -6.03 7.84
CA VAL A 409 -23.18 -5.87 7.57
C VAL A 409 -22.89 -5.49 6.13
N GLU A 410 -21.91 -4.62 5.94
CA GLU A 410 -21.24 -4.39 4.67
C GLU A 410 -19.81 -4.88 4.75
N VAL A 411 -19.32 -5.50 3.67
CA VAL A 411 -17.95 -5.98 3.57
C VAL A 411 -17.18 -5.01 2.70
N ILE A 412 -16.17 -4.37 3.28
CA ILE A 412 -15.30 -3.43 2.57
C ILE A 412 -13.89 -3.99 2.58
N TRP A 413 -13.29 -4.11 1.40
CA TRP A 413 -11.88 -4.44 1.25
C TRP A 413 -11.13 -3.20 0.81
N SER A 414 -10.19 -2.74 1.63
CA SER A 414 -9.28 -1.65 1.29
C SER A 414 -7.84 -2.13 1.30
N ASP A 415 -7.05 -1.54 0.42
CA ASP A 415 -5.59 -1.67 0.43
C ASP A 415 -4.99 -0.46 1.17
N SER A 416 -3.92 -0.66 1.96
CA SER A 416 -3.34 0.46 2.73
C SER A 416 -2.59 1.47 1.85
N GLN A 417 -2.27 1.13 0.60
CA GLN A 417 -1.74 2.07 -0.39
C GLN A 417 -2.83 2.92 -1.07
N ASN A 418 -4.08 2.47 -1.07
CA ASN A 418 -5.17 3.14 -1.76
C ASN A 418 -6.11 3.87 -0.79
N ALA A 419 -6.38 5.14 -1.06
CA ALA A 419 -7.29 5.95 -0.25
C ALA A 419 -8.77 5.50 -0.36
N TYR A 420 -9.09 4.64 -1.34
CA TYR A 420 -10.42 4.15 -1.63
C TYR A 420 -10.47 2.62 -1.57
N PRO A 421 -11.58 2.03 -1.13
CA PRO A 421 -11.71 0.57 -1.03
C PRO A 421 -11.82 -0.09 -2.42
N ASN A 422 -11.06 -1.17 -2.62
CA ASN A 422 -11.01 -1.96 -3.85
C ASN A 422 -12.30 -2.78 -4.06
N VAL A 423 -12.91 -3.25 -2.97
CA VAL A 423 -14.14 -4.04 -3.00
C VAL A 423 -15.14 -3.47 -2.01
N ILE A 424 -16.38 -3.25 -2.45
CA ILE A 424 -17.52 -2.89 -1.61
C ILE A 424 -18.64 -3.89 -1.90
N LEU A 425 -18.97 -4.73 -0.91
CA LEU A 425 -20.13 -5.62 -0.96
C LEU A 425 -21.15 -5.14 0.06
N ASN A 426 -22.15 -4.40 -0.41
CA ASN A 426 -23.20 -3.83 0.43
C ASN A 426 -24.61 -4.37 0.09
N ASN A 427 -24.70 -5.42 -0.73
CA ASN A 427 -25.97 -6.00 -1.18
C ASN A 427 -26.91 -4.92 -1.74
N ARG A 428 -26.39 -4.04 -2.61
CA ARG A 428 -27.13 -2.88 -3.19
C ARG A 428 -27.74 -1.95 -2.12
N GLY A 429 -26.99 -1.72 -1.04
CA GLY A 429 -27.39 -0.88 0.11
C GLY A 429 -28.26 -1.60 1.16
N LEU A 430 -28.66 -2.85 0.93
CA LEU A 430 -29.44 -3.63 1.89
C LEU A 430 -28.59 -4.25 3.01
N GLY A 431 -27.28 -4.38 2.81
CA GLY A 431 -26.38 -5.13 3.70
C GLY A 431 -26.69 -6.63 3.74
N TYR A 432 -25.82 -7.37 4.40
CA TYR A 432 -25.97 -8.80 4.64
C TYR A 432 -26.40 -9.04 6.09
N VAL A 433 -27.45 -9.84 6.30
CA VAL A 433 -27.90 -10.30 7.62
C VAL A 433 -27.96 -11.81 7.56
N LEU A 434 -27.23 -12.49 8.44
CA LEU A 434 -27.17 -13.95 8.47
C LEU A 434 -27.65 -14.50 9.81
N LYS A 435 -28.19 -15.71 9.76
CA LYS A 435 -28.51 -16.54 10.92
C LYS A 435 -27.30 -17.37 11.35
N ARG A 436 -27.37 -17.93 12.56
CA ARG A 436 -26.32 -18.82 13.09
C ARG A 436 -26.12 -20.01 12.16
N GLY A 437 -24.89 -20.27 11.75
CA GLY A 437 -24.55 -21.39 10.87
C GLY A 437 -25.05 -21.26 9.43
N GLU A 438 -25.72 -20.16 9.08
CA GLU A 438 -26.13 -19.90 7.70
C GLU A 438 -24.89 -19.57 6.88
N GLN A 439 -24.77 -20.24 5.73
CA GLN A 439 -23.70 -20.00 4.78
C GLN A 439 -24.28 -19.43 3.49
N ILE A 440 -23.91 -18.20 3.16
CA ILE A 440 -24.28 -17.57 1.89
C ILE A 440 -23.06 -17.57 0.99
N THR A 441 -23.18 -18.22 -0.16
CA THR A 441 -22.11 -18.29 -1.14
C THR A 441 -22.33 -17.28 -2.26
N VAL A 442 -21.43 -16.30 -2.37
CA VAL A 442 -21.43 -15.31 -3.46
C VAL A 442 -20.55 -15.83 -4.60
N TYR A 443 -21.15 -16.66 -5.46
CA TYR A 443 -20.46 -17.34 -6.57
C TYR A 443 -19.72 -16.39 -7.52
N ASN A 444 -20.23 -15.17 -7.72
CA ASN A 444 -19.58 -14.14 -8.52
C ASN A 444 -19.41 -12.86 -7.71
N SER A 445 -18.46 -12.88 -6.77
CA SER A 445 -18.23 -11.74 -5.87
C SER A 445 -17.76 -10.50 -6.64
N LEU A 446 -17.05 -10.67 -7.76
CA LEU A 446 -16.69 -9.56 -8.64
C LEU A 446 -17.93 -8.90 -9.24
N LEU A 447 -18.91 -9.67 -9.74
CA LEU A 447 -20.15 -9.10 -10.26
C LEU A 447 -20.91 -8.34 -9.19
N GLU A 448 -21.06 -8.90 -8.00
CA GLU A 448 -21.72 -8.21 -6.89
C GLU A 448 -20.99 -6.94 -6.46
N ASN A 449 -19.64 -6.94 -6.53
CA ASN A 449 -18.84 -5.73 -6.30
C ASN A 449 -19.13 -4.66 -7.37
N VAL A 450 -19.11 -5.01 -8.65
CA VAL A 450 -19.39 -4.06 -9.74
C VAL A 450 -20.81 -3.52 -9.64
N LEU A 451 -21.79 -4.36 -9.33
CA LEU A 451 -23.18 -3.93 -9.14
C LEU A 451 -23.33 -2.99 -7.93
N SER A 452 -22.66 -3.31 -6.82
CA SER A 452 -22.67 -2.49 -5.60
C SER A 452 -22.01 -1.12 -5.83
N LEU A 453 -20.87 -1.10 -6.52
CA LEU A 453 -20.18 0.12 -6.94
C LEU A 453 -21.05 0.94 -7.90
N SER A 454 -21.62 0.30 -8.93
CA SER A 454 -22.45 0.98 -9.92
C SER A 454 -23.69 1.61 -9.30
N TYR A 455 -24.36 0.91 -8.38
CA TYR A 455 -25.48 1.46 -7.62
C TYR A 455 -25.06 2.70 -6.82
N LEU A 456 -23.92 2.63 -6.14
CA LEU A 456 -23.43 3.70 -5.29
C LEU A 456 -23.00 4.94 -6.12
N VAL A 457 -22.30 4.73 -7.24
CA VAL A 457 -21.93 5.78 -8.19
C VAL A 457 -23.18 6.41 -8.80
N GLU A 458 -24.14 5.58 -9.22
CA GLU A 458 -25.40 6.05 -9.80
C GLU A 458 -26.17 6.93 -8.81
N GLU A 459 -26.31 6.50 -7.55
CA GLU A 459 -27.03 7.28 -6.54
C GLU A 459 -26.33 8.62 -6.26
N ARG A 460 -24.99 8.61 -6.20
CA ARG A 460 -24.18 9.82 -6.04
C ARG A 460 -24.34 10.79 -7.21
N LEU A 461 -24.25 10.29 -8.44
CA LEU A 461 -24.39 11.09 -9.66
C LEU A 461 -25.82 11.60 -9.86
N LYS A 462 -26.84 10.80 -9.56
CA LYS A 462 -28.25 11.25 -9.54
C LYS A 462 -28.42 12.40 -8.56
N THR A 463 -27.90 12.26 -7.35
CA THR A 463 -27.95 13.30 -6.33
C THR A 463 -27.29 14.59 -6.82
N THR A 464 -26.07 14.54 -7.39
CA THR A 464 -25.41 15.77 -7.91
C THR A 464 -26.13 16.36 -9.13
N SER A 465 -26.60 15.51 -10.04
CA SER A 465 -27.35 15.94 -11.24
C SER A 465 -28.68 16.62 -10.89
N SER A 466 -29.34 16.24 -9.79
CA SER A 466 -30.55 16.90 -9.30
C SER A 466 -30.33 18.38 -8.93
N PHE A 467 -29.08 18.74 -8.65
CA PHE A 467 -28.62 20.11 -8.41
C PHE A 467 -27.87 20.72 -9.61
N ASN A 468 -27.97 20.15 -10.82
CA ASN A 468 -27.24 20.55 -12.04
C ASN A 468 -25.71 20.55 -11.88
N VAL A 469 -25.18 19.70 -11.02
CA VAL A 469 -23.74 19.55 -10.77
C VAL A 469 -23.27 18.26 -11.43
N HIS A 470 -22.53 18.40 -12.53
CA HIS A 470 -22.11 17.28 -13.37
C HIS A 470 -20.62 17.00 -13.28
N SER A 471 -20.25 15.72 -13.22
CA SER A 471 -18.85 15.29 -13.22
C SER A 471 -18.43 14.87 -14.63
N MET A 472 -17.57 15.67 -15.26
CA MET A 472 -17.03 15.41 -16.62
C MET A 472 -16.11 14.19 -16.70
N LEU A 473 -15.68 13.66 -15.55
CA LEU A 473 -14.86 12.46 -15.46
C LEU A 473 -15.72 11.25 -15.06
N ALA A 474 -16.52 11.35 -14.00
CA ALA A 474 -17.23 10.21 -13.46
C ALA A 474 -18.44 9.79 -14.31
N GLU A 475 -19.19 10.73 -14.91
CA GLU A 475 -20.39 10.39 -15.69
C GLU A 475 -20.10 9.62 -16.98
N PRO A 476 -19.11 10.02 -17.82
CA PRO A 476 -18.77 9.24 -19.00
C PRO A 476 -18.25 7.85 -18.65
N LEU A 477 -17.40 7.75 -17.61
CA LEU A 477 -16.85 6.47 -17.16
C LEU A 477 -17.95 5.54 -16.65
N HIS A 478 -18.89 6.04 -15.84
CA HIS A 478 -20.04 5.27 -15.36
C HIS A 478 -20.96 4.83 -16.51
N THR A 479 -21.16 5.70 -17.50
CA THR A 479 -21.99 5.39 -18.67
C THR A 479 -21.37 4.28 -19.51
N GLU A 480 -20.06 4.33 -19.77
CA GLU A 480 -19.33 3.27 -20.47
C GLU A 480 -19.28 1.98 -19.64
N ALA A 481 -19.06 2.06 -18.33
CA ALA A 481 -19.11 0.92 -17.41
C ALA A 481 -20.45 0.19 -17.53
N LYS A 482 -21.57 0.93 -17.53
CA LYS A 482 -22.91 0.36 -17.70
C LYS A 482 -23.11 -0.35 -19.02
N LYS A 483 -22.65 0.24 -20.13
CA LYS A 483 -22.73 -0.41 -21.46
C LYS A 483 -21.97 -1.74 -21.45
N ILE A 484 -20.73 -1.74 -20.96
CA ILE A 484 -19.88 -2.94 -20.88
C ILE A 484 -20.50 -3.98 -19.93
N LEU A 485 -21.04 -3.54 -18.79
CA LEU A 485 -21.71 -4.42 -17.82
C LEU A 485 -22.95 -5.07 -18.41
N THR A 486 -23.78 -4.31 -19.16
CA THR A 486 -24.95 -4.88 -19.85
C THR A 486 -24.53 -5.93 -20.88
N PHE A 487 -23.49 -5.65 -21.68
CA PHE A 487 -22.94 -6.60 -22.63
C PHE A 487 -22.38 -7.85 -21.94
N ALA A 488 -21.67 -7.69 -20.82
CA ALA A 488 -21.17 -8.80 -20.02
C ALA A 488 -22.33 -9.67 -19.50
N LEU A 489 -23.39 -9.07 -18.96
CA LEU A 489 -24.57 -9.78 -18.47
C LEU A 489 -25.31 -10.53 -19.58
N ASP A 490 -25.34 -10.00 -20.80
CA ASP A 490 -25.90 -10.73 -21.95
C ASP A 490 -25.02 -11.94 -22.31
N LYS A 491 -23.69 -11.82 -22.28
CA LYS A 491 -22.78 -12.97 -22.46
C LYS A 491 -22.89 -14.01 -21.34
N TYR A 492 -23.19 -13.58 -20.12
CA TYR A 492 -23.50 -14.49 -19.02
C TYR A 492 -24.78 -15.29 -19.29
N ARG A 493 -25.82 -14.65 -19.83
CA ARG A 493 -27.08 -15.32 -20.23
C ARG A 493 -26.87 -16.28 -21.40
N GLU A 494 -25.97 -15.97 -22.32
CA GLU A 494 -25.54 -16.85 -23.42
C GLU A 494 -24.61 -18.00 -22.96
N LEU A 495 -24.27 -18.11 -21.67
CA LEU A 495 -23.31 -19.08 -21.12
C LEU A 495 -21.87 -18.92 -21.66
N ASN A 496 -21.55 -17.76 -22.24
CA ASN A 496 -20.19 -17.42 -22.68
C ASN A 496 -19.39 -16.80 -21.52
N TYR A 497 -18.95 -17.66 -20.60
CA TYR A 497 -18.28 -17.24 -19.36
C TYR A 497 -16.92 -16.59 -19.59
N SER A 498 -16.24 -16.92 -20.68
CA SER A 498 -14.96 -16.34 -21.09
C SER A 498 -15.12 -14.83 -21.32
N VAL A 499 -15.89 -14.46 -22.35
CA VAL A 499 -16.15 -13.05 -22.69
C VAL A 499 -16.81 -12.32 -21.52
N PHE A 500 -17.73 -12.97 -20.80
CA PHE A 500 -18.33 -12.41 -19.60
C PHE A 500 -17.29 -12.00 -18.55
N LYS A 501 -16.35 -12.89 -18.17
CA LYS A 501 -15.33 -12.59 -17.16
C LYS A 501 -14.39 -11.48 -17.62
N ALA A 502 -13.97 -11.48 -18.89
CA ALA A 502 -13.12 -10.43 -19.45
C ALA A 502 -13.81 -9.05 -19.41
N MET A 503 -15.05 -8.98 -19.91
CA MET A 503 -15.84 -7.74 -19.94
C MET A 503 -16.22 -7.27 -18.53
N LEU A 504 -16.48 -8.19 -17.59
CA LEU A 504 -16.79 -7.85 -16.21
C LEU A 504 -15.61 -7.17 -15.51
N LYS A 505 -14.37 -7.64 -15.73
CA LYS A 505 -13.17 -6.97 -15.20
C LYS A 505 -13.00 -5.58 -15.79
N THR A 506 -13.26 -5.41 -17.08
CA THR A 506 -13.23 -4.08 -17.72
C THR A 506 -14.31 -3.17 -17.15
N ALA A 507 -15.56 -3.66 -17.00
CA ALA A 507 -16.64 -2.89 -16.38
C ALA A 507 -16.28 -2.46 -14.95
N TRP A 508 -15.65 -3.34 -14.18
CA TRP A 508 -15.18 -3.04 -12.84
C TRP A 508 -14.19 -1.88 -12.81
N GLU A 509 -13.23 -1.82 -13.73
CA GLU A 509 -12.25 -0.73 -13.80
C GLU A 509 -12.89 0.61 -14.09
N TYR A 510 -13.74 0.68 -15.11
CA TYR A 510 -14.46 1.93 -15.42
C TYR A 510 -15.33 2.36 -14.24
N GLU A 511 -16.02 1.43 -13.59
CA GLU A 511 -16.87 1.72 -12.43
C GLU A 511 -16.05 2.13 -11.20
N PHE A 512 -14.88 1.54 -10.98
CA PHE A 512 -13.97 1.92 -9.90
C PHE A 512 -13.36 3.31 -10.13
N LEU A 513 -12.97 3.63 -11.37
CA LEU A 513 -12.54 4.98 -11.73
C LEU A 513 -13.69 5.98 -11.56
N ALA A 514 -14.89 5.65 -12.02
CA ALA A 514 -16.08 6.48 -11.81
C ALA A 514 -16.37 6.69 -10.31
N TYR A 515 -16.22 5.64 -9.49
CA TYR A 515 -16.30 5.73 -8.04
C TYR A 515 -15.26 6.67 -7.45
N SER A 516 -13.99 6.49 -7.83
CA SER A 516 -12.87 7.30 -7.33
C SER A 516 -13.05 8.78 -7.69
N TYR A 517 -13.37 9.09 -8.94
CA TYR A 517 -13.64 10.45 -9.39
C TYR A 517 -14.92 11.01 -8.78
N SER A 518 -15.99 10.22 -8.62
CA SER A 518 -17.21 10.68 -7.94
C SER A 518 -16.94 11.02 -6.47
N ARG A 519 -16.11 10.22 -5.78
CA ARG A 519 -15.75 10.45 -4.38
C ARG A 519 -14.85 11.66 -4.23
N GLN A 520 -13.85 11.82 -5.09
CA GLN A 520 -13.03 13.01 -5.16
C GLN A 520 -13.89 14.25 -5.39
N PHE A 521 -14.84 14.18 -6.32
CA PHE A 521 -15.77 15.27 -6.61
C PHE A 521 -16.65 15.65 -5.41
N TYR A 522 -17.20 14.67 -4.69
CA TYR A 522 -17.92 14.92 -3.43
C TYR A 522 -17.02 15.54 -2.35
N ASN A 523 -15.78 15.07 -2.21
CA ASN A 523 -14.82 15.63 -1.26
C ASN A 523 -14.45 17.07 -1.64
N ASP A 524 -14.26 17.36 -2.92
CA ASP A 524 -14.01 18.71 -3.43
C ASP A 524 -15.17 19.64 -3.06
N ILE A 525 -16.41 19.15 -3.17
CA ILE A 525 -17.60 19.90 -2.75
C ILE A 525 -17.56 20.24 -1.25
N ILE A 526 -17.29 19.25 -0.41
CA ILE A 526 -17.23 19.42 1.06
C ILE A 526 -16.09 20.37 1.47
N ASN A 527 -14.90 20.20 0.89
CA ASN A 527 -13.73 21.04 1.17
C ASN A 527 -13.99 22.50 0.77
N THR A 528 -14.63 22.70 -0.38
CA THR A 528 -14.99 24.02 -0.88
C THR A 528 -15.93 24.74 0.09
N ILE A 529 -16.99 24.09 0.57
CA ILE A 529 -17.92 24.67 1.56
C ILE A 529 -17.20 25.00 2.87
N THR A 530 -16.30 24.14 3.31
CA THR A 530 -15.54 24.34 4.56
C THR A 530 -14.64 25.56 4.47
N PHE A 531 -13.93 25.73 3.34
CA PHE A 531 -13.13 26.92 3.07
C PHE A 531 -13.98 28.19 3.05
N PHE A 532 -15.10 28.18 2.32
CA PHE A 532 -15.97 29.35 2.26
C PHE A 532 -16.61 29.69 3.59
N SER A 533 -17.06 28.70 4.35
CA SER A 533 -17.58 28.90 5.70
C SER A 533 -16.53 29.51 6.63
N THR A 534 -15.25 29.15 6.45
CA THR A 534 -14.13 29.79 7.15
C THR A 534 -13.94 31.25 6.73
N LEU A 535 -14.02 31.55 5.43
CA LEU A 535 -13.89 32.91 4.88
C LEU A 535 -15.05 33.84 5.32
N LEU A 536 -16.25 33.28 5.48
CA LEU A 536 -17.43 34.02 5.94
C LEU A 536 -17.29 34.57 7.36
N VAL A 537 -16.51 33.92 8.23
CA VAL A 537 -16.30 34.38 9.62
C VAL A 537 -15.66 35.78 9.66
N PRO A 538 -14.43 36.01 9.15
CA PRO A 538 -13.84 37.34 9.12
C PRO A 538 -14.62 38.31 8.22
N ALA A 539 -15.19 37.84 7.11
CA ALA A 539 -16.00 38.68 6.24
C ALA A 539 -17.25 39.22 6.94
N SER A 540 -17.94 38.41 7.74
CA SER A 540 -19.14 38.82 8.48
C SER A 540 -18.81 39.89 9.54
N ILE A 541 -17.67 39.74 10.24
CA ILE A 541 -17.17 40.71 11.22
C ILE A 541 -16.90 42.04 10.52
N LEU A 542 -16.12 42.03 9.43
CA LEU A 542 -15.75 43.22 8.68
C LEU A 542 -16.95 43.90 8.00
N LEU A 543 -17.85 43.12 7.40
CA LEU A 543 -19.06 43.61 6.76
C LEU A 543 -19.99 44.26 7.79
N SER A 544 -20.15 43.64 8.97
CA SER A 544 -20.95 44.22 10.06
C SER A 544 -20.35 45.54 10.56
N ALA A 545 -19.02 45.61 10.66
CA ALA A 545 -18.32 46.82 11.06
C ALA A 545 -18.44 47.94 10.00
N LEU A 546 -18.40 47.58 8.71
CA LEU A 546 -18.54 48.51 7.59
C LEU A 546 -19.97 49.07 7.46
N LEU A 547 -21.00 48.22 7.63
CA LEU A 547 -22.40 48.60 7.45
C LEU A 547 -22.99 49.34 8.66
N PHE A 548 -22.74 48.88 9.88
CA PHE A 548 -23.49 49.34 11.07
C PHE A 548 -22.73 50.34 11.96
N GLY A 549 -21.39 50.33 11.99
CA GLY A 549 -20.57 51.35 12.67
C GLY A 549 -20.64 51.42 14.21
N SER A 550 -19.77 52.21 14.84
CA SER A 550 -19.58 52.30 16.31
C SER A 550 -19.96 53.67 16.93
N PRO A 551 -20.29 53.75 18.24
CA PRO A 551 -20.11 52.72 19.28
C PRO A 551 -21.40 51.92 19.58
N MET A 552 -21.35 50.60 19.37
CA MET A 552 -22.37 49.65 19.79
C MET A 552 -21.94 48.95 21.09
N THR A 553 -22.90 48.62 21.96
CA THR A 553 -22.68 47.66 23.04
C THR A 553 -22.22 46.31 22.47
N VAL A 554 -21.41 45.56 23.23
CA VAL A 554 -20.86 44.26 22.81
C VAL A 554 -21.96 43.32 22.30
N SER A 555 -23.13 43.33 22.95
CA SER A 555 -24.31 42.56 22.55
C SER A 555 -24.85 42.93 21.18
N LYS A 556 -24.97 44.23 20.87
CA LYS A 556 -25.45 44.72 19.57
C LYS A 556 -24.45 44.40 18.45
N ARG A 557 -23.15 44.56 18.71
CA ARG A 557 -22.09 44.20 17.76
C ARG A 557 -22.13 42.72 17.43
N LEU A 558 -22.23 41.87 18.45
CA LEU A 558 -22.38 40.42 18.28
C LEU A 558 -23.62 40.07 17.46
N LEU A 559 -24.77 40.69 17.77
CA LEU A 559 -26.02 40.49 17.03
C LEU A 559 -25.89 40.87 15.55
N THR A 560 -25.25 42.01 15.24
CA THR A 560 -25.04 42.44 13.85
C THR A 560 -24.08 41.54 13.08
N THR A 561 -23.06 40.99 13.74
CA THR A 561 -22.12 40.03 13.13
C THR A 561 -22.78 38.67 12.90
N ILE A 562 -23.57 38.17 13.85
CA ILE A 562 -24.37 36.95 13.66
C ILE A 562 -25.37 37.16 12.53
N GLY A 563 -26.04 38.32 12.48
CA GLY A 563 -26.97 38.66 11.41
C GLY A 563 -26.32 38.73 10.03
N SER A 564 -25.13 39.35 9.91
CA SER A 564 -24.40 39.38 8.63
C SER A 564 -23.92 38.00 8.20
N PHE A 565 -23.43 37.19 9.14
CA PHE A 565 -23.03 35.80 8.88
C PHE A 565 -24.21 34.94 8.42
N ALA A 566 -25.35 35.03 9.12
CA ALA A 566 -26.57 34.32 8.76
C ALA A 566 -27.10 34.73 7.37
N ALA A 567 -27.03 36.02 7.03
CA ALA A 567 -27.42 36.52 5.71
C ALA A 567 -26.52 35.98 4.60
N LEU A 568 -25.19 36.01 4.78
CA LEU A 568 -24.25 35.49 3.77
C LEU A 568 -24.40 33.97 3.58
N ILE A 569 -24.60 33.23 4.66
CA ILE A 569 -24.87 31.79 4.61
C ILE A 569 -26.21 31.51 3.95
N ALA A 570 -27.27 32.27 4.25
CA ALA A 570 -28.56 32.08 3.61
C ALA A 570 -28.46 32.23 2.09
N ILE A 571 -27.71 33.25 1.61
CA ILE A 571 -27.47 33.43 0.17
C ILE A 571 -26.74 32.20 -0.40
N LEU A 572 -25.64 31.75 0.22
CA LEU A 572 -24.92 30.58 -0.25
C LEU A 572 -25.75 29.30 -0.16
N PHE A 573 -26.61 29.15 0.83
CA PHE A 573 -27.50 28.00 0.96
C PHE A 573 -28.46 27.89 -0.24
N PHE A 574 -29.01 29.02 -0.73
CA PHE A 574 -29.93 29.01 -1.88
C PHE A 574 -29.23 28.87 -3.24
N PHE A 575 -28.02 29.41 -3.39
CA PHE A 575 -27.34 29.48 -4.68
C PHE A 575 -26.18 28.48 -4.84
N HIS A 576 -25.61 27.96 -3.75
CA HIS A 576 -24.51 27.01 -3.79
C HIS A 576 -25.00 25.61 -3.38
N PRO A 577 -25.15 24.64 -4.31
CA PRO A 577 -25.69 23.31 -4.00
C PRO A 577 -24.77 22.47 -3.13
N GLY A 578 -23.50 22.85 -2.93
CA GLY A 578 -22.66 22.17 -1.96
C GLY A 578 -23.33 22.10 -0.58
N PHE A 579 -24.08 23.14 -0.18
CA PHE A 579 -24.82 23.13 1.08
C PHE A 579 -25.97 22.11 1.13
N HIS A 580 -26.41 21.58 -0.01
CA HIS A 580 -27.37 20.49 -0.07
C HIS A 580 -26.70 19.12 -0.27
N LEU A 581 -25.49 19.08 -0.83
CA LEU A 581 -24.74 17.87 -1.14
C LEU A 581 -23.82 17.39 -0.02
N ALA A 582 -23.41 18.28 0.90
CA ALA A 582 -22.56 17.90 2.01
C ALA A 582 -23.28 16.96 2.99
N SER A 583 -22.58 15.91 3.42
CA SER A 583 -23.13 14.84 4.28
C SER A 583 -23.69 15.34 5.60
N SER A 584 -23.19 16.47 6.13
CA SER A 584 -23.76 17.15 7.29
C SER A 584 -23.52 18.65 7.24
N THR A 585 -24.20 19.33 6.32
CA THR A 585 -24.18 20.81 6.22
C THR A 585 -24.49 21.47 7.56
N ILE A 586 -25.42 20.90 8.32
CA ILE A 586 -25.80 21.42 9.64
C ILE A 586 -24.62 21.38 10.61
N MET A 587 -23.81 20.31 10.64
CA MET A 587 -22.64 20.28 11.53
C MET A 587 -21.55 21.27 11.12
N VAL A 588 -21.32 21.45 9.82
CA VAL A 588 -20.39 22.48 9.33
C VAL A 588 -20.86 23.86 9.80
N LEU A 589 -22.14 24.18 9.60
CA LEU A 589 -22.75 25.43 10.03
C LEU A 589 -22.67 25.63 11.54
N VAL A 590 -23.03 24.62 12.33
CA VAL A 590 -22.96 24.66 13.80
C VAL A 590 -21.52 24.87 14.27
N GLY A 591 -20.54 24.20 13.63
CA GLY A 591 -19.12 24.37 13.93
C GLY A 591 -18.65 25.82 13.73
N PHE A 592 -18.97 26.43 12.58
CA PHE A 592 -18.57 27.81 12.31
C PHE A 592 -19.35 28.86 13.11
N ILE A 593 -20.63 28.64 13.39
CA ILE A 593 -21.39 29.48 14.32
C ILE A 593 -20.77 29.41 15.71
N SER A 594 -20.41 28.21 16.17
CA SER A 594 -19.74 28.02 17.46
C SER A 594 -18.38 28.73 17.49
N ALA A 595 -17.58 28.63 16.43
CA ALA A 595 -16.33 29.36 16.31
C ALA A 595 -16.52 30.89 16.34
N LEU A 596 -17.54 31.41 15.64
CA LEU A 596 -17.90 32.84 15.65
C LEU A 596 -18.30 33.31 17.06
N LEU A 597 -19.04 32.49 17.80
CA LEU A 597 -19.46 32.77 19.18
C LEU A 597 -18.30 32.67 20.19
N LEU A 598 -17.32 31.81 19.92
CA LEU A 598 -16.11 31.66 20.75
C LEU A 598 -15.06 32.75 20.49
N ALA A 599 -15.03 33.36 19.29
CA ALA A 599 -14.02 34.37 18.94
C ALA A 599 -13.94 35.57 19.91
N PRO A 600 -15.05 36.16 20.40
CA PRO A 600 -14.98 37.20 21.44
C PRO A 600 -14.40 36.70 22.76
N VAL A 601 -14.71 35.45 23.15
CA VAL A 601 -14.21 34.84 24.38
C VAL A 601 -12.70 34.67 24.27
N GLU A 602 -12.21 34.12 23.17
CA GLU A 602 -10.78 33.99 22.88
C GLU A 602 -10.07 35.36 22.88
N ALA A 603 -10.66 36.38 22.25
CA ALA A 603 -10.10 37.72 22.23
C ALA A 603 -10.01 38.34 23.64
N ILE A 604 -11.03 38.12 24.49
CA ILE A 604 -11.01 38.55 25.90
C ILE A 604 -9.92 37.78 26.66
N LEU A 605 -9.82 36.47 26.47
CA LEU A 605 -8.83 35.61 27.13
C LEU A 605 -7.40 36.03 26.79
N VAL A 606 -7.11 36.25 25.50
CA VAL A 606 -5.83 36.77 25.00
C VAL A 606 -5.56 38.18 25.54
N GLY A 607 -6.58 39.03 25.60
CA GLY A 607 -6.49 40.37 26.18
C GLY A 607 -6.14 40.36 27.66
N LEU A 608 -6.77 39.48 28.44
CA LEU A 608 -6.49 39.28 29.87
C LEU A 608 -5.07 38.74 30.09
N LEU A 609 -4.66 37.72 29.34
CA LEU A 609 -3.29 37.20 29.34
C LEU A 609 -2.28 38.30 29.01
N GLY A 610 -2.53 39.08 27.97
CA GLY A 610 -1.67 40.20 27.59
C GLY A 610 -1.56 41.26 28.69
N ASN A 611 -2.66 41.59 29.35
CA ASN A 611 -2.67 42.52 30.49
C ASN A 611 -1.92 41.96 31.69
N TYR A 612 -2.08 40.67 31.98
CA TYR A 612 -1.37 40.00 33.07
C TYR A 612 0.14 39.95 32.81
N VAL A 613 0.55 39.60 31.58
CA VAL A 613 1.96 39.65 31.16
C VAL A 613 2.53 41.06 31.28
N ARG A 614 1.77 42.11 30.90
CA ARG A 614 2.19 43.51 31.08
C ARG A 614 2.36 43.86 32.55
N GLN A 615 1.43 43.46 33.42
CA GLN A 615 1.53 43.72 34.86
C GLN A 615 2.70 42.97 35.49
N PHE A 616 2.90 41.70 35.12
CA PHE A 616 4.02 40.89 35.58
C PHE A 616 5.35 41.50 35.16
N ARG A 617 5.48 41.88 33.87
CA ARG A 617 6.67 42.55 33.33
C ARG A 617 6.94 43.90 34.00
N LYS A 618 5.89 44.68 34.29
CA LYS A 618 6.00 45.95 35.03
C LYS A 618 6.52 45.73 36.46
N LYS A 619 6.15 44.63 37.12
CA LYS A 619 6.65 44.24 38.44
C LYS A 619 8.09 43.73 38.42
N THR A 620 8.54 43.03 37.37
CA THR A 620 9.88 42.44 37.30
C THR A 620 10.95 43.36 36.70
N ILE A 621 10.60 44.16 35.68
CA ILE A 621 11.57 44.92 34.86
C ILE A 621 11.42 46.44 35.07
N GLY A 622 10.35 46.92 35.73
CA GLY A 622 10.10 48.35 35.94
C GLY A 622 9.46 49.06 34.74
N LEU A 623 9.20 50.37 34.88
CA LEU A 623 8.46 51.22 33.94
C LEU A 623 9.33 51.73 32.78
N HIS A 624 10.15 50.89 32.16
CA HIS A 624 11.19 51.38 31.25
C HIS A 624 10.79 51.54 29.77
N PHE A 625 9.63 51.07 29.31
CA PHE A 625 9.17 51.32 27.93
C PHE A 625 7.64 51.36 27.83
N ALA A 626 7.09 52.51 27.43
CA ALA A 626 5.69 52.64 27.02
C ALA A 626 5.56 52.38 25.51
N GLU A 627 5.99 51.21 25.02
CA GLU A 627 5.65 50.80 23.66
C GLU A 627 4.23 50.20 23.64
N MET A 628 3.36 50.72 22.78
CA MET A 628 2.16 49.99 22.38
C MET A 628 2.59 48.63 21.86
N SER A 629 2.04 47.53 22.40
CA SER A 629 2.35 46.21 21.86
C SER A 629 1.98 46.14 20.39
N ARG A 630 2.84 45.52 19.57
CA ARG A 630 2.64 45.40 18.11
C ARG A 630 1.26 44.81 17.77
N THR A 631 0.76 43.90 18.61
CA THR A 631 -0.58 43.30 18.51
C THR A 631 -1.71 44.29 18.80
N SER A 632 -1.59 45.11 19.86
CA SER A 632 -2.57 46.18 20.12
C SER A 632 -2.56 47.27 19.05
N ALA A 633 -1.38 47.60 18.51
CA ALA A 633 -1.28 48.54 17.40
C ALA A 633 -1.93 47.98 16.12
N ALA A 634 -1.74 46.68 15.84
CA ALA A 634 -2.42 46.00 14.74
C ALA A 634 -3.95 45.97 14.92
N LEU A 635 -4.46 45.68 16.12
CA LEU A 635 -5.91 45.69 16.40
C LEU A 635 -6.54 47.08 16.20
N VAL A 636 -5.85 48.13 16.64
CA VAL A 636 -6.29 49.52 16.41
C VAL A 636 -6.24 49.86 14.92
N ALA A 637 -5.21 49.41 14.21
CA ALA A 637 -5.08 49.59 12.77
C ALA A 637 -6.23 48.93 11.99
N PHE A 638 -6.67 47.71 12.34
CA PHE A 638 -7.84 47.06 11.75
C PHE A 638 -9.15 47.82 12.02
N SER A 639 -9.36 48.29 13.25
CA SER A 639 -10.54 49.10 13.57
C SER A 639 -10.54 50.43 12.81
N MET A 640 -9.37 51.05 12.61
CA MET A 640 -9.23 52.28 11.83
C MET A 640 -9.36 52.06 10.32
N GLY A 641 -8.95 50.89 9.80
CA GLY A 641 -9.10 50.51 8.39
C GLY A 641 -10.55 50.58 7.94
N VAL A 642 -11.42 49.86 8.64
CA VAL A 642 -12.88 49.87 8.39
C VAL A 642 -13.48 51.28 8.56
N GLU A 643 -13.00 52.06 9.54
CA GLU A 643 -13.48 53.43 9.75
C GLU A 643 -13.11 54.36 8.58
N ASN A 644 -11.92 54.20 8.01
CA ASN A 644 -11.46 54.94 6.84
C ASN A 644 -12.29 54.61 5.59
N MET A 645 -12.59 53.32 5.38
CA MET A 645 -13.47 52.87 4.30
C MET A 645 -14.85 53.55 4.40
N ARG A 646 -15.40 53.63 5.62
CA ARG A 646 -16.70 54.24 5.85
C ARG A 646 -16.72 55.76 5.72
N LYS A 647 -15.60 56.45 5.99
CA LYS A 647 -15.45 57.89 5.75
C LYS A 647 -15.47 58.24 4.25
N ARG A 648 -14.98 57.34 3.37
CA ARG A 648 -14.84 57.57 1.92
C ARG A 648 -15.73 56.62 1.10
N LYS A 649 -17.04 56.64 1.37
CA LYS A 649 -18.04 55.69 0.85
C LYS A 649 -18.00 55.47 -0.67
N THR A 650 -17.94 56.53 -1.47
CA THR A 650 -17.98 56.42 -2.95
C THR A 650 -16.80 55.62 -3.50
N ARG A 651 -15.60 55.92 -3.01
CA ARG A 651 -14.37 55.20 -3.38
C ARG A 651 -14.45 53.74 -2.94
N THR A 652 -14.79 53.50 -1.69
CA THR A 652 -14.90 52.13 -1.15
C THR A 652 -15.88 51.30 -1.96
N ILE A 653 -17.03 51.87 -2.36
CA ILE A 653 -17.99 51.16 -3.22
C ILE A 653 -17.40 50.86 -4.60
N LEU A 654 -16.80 51.85 -5.28
CA LEU A 654 -16.25 51.66 -6.63
C LEU A 654 -15.15 50.60 -6.66
N THR A 655 -14.32 50.59 -5.63
CA THR A 655 -13.16 49.70 -5.49
C THR A 655 -13.60 48.31 -5.10
N CYS A 656 -14.58 48.19 -4.19
CA CYS A 656 -15.24 46.91 -3.93
C CYS A 656 -15.89 46.34 -5.19
N ILE A 657 -16.59 47.14 -6.01
CA ILE A 657 -17.21 46.67 -7.26
C ILE A 657 -16.15 46.17 -8.24
N SER A 658 -15.09 46.94 -8.48
CA SER A 658 -14.01 46.56 -9.41
C SER A 658 -13.34 45.25 -8.98
N LEU A 659 -13.02 45.11 -7.69
CA LEU A 659 -12.40 43.88 -7.17
C LEU A 659 -13.36 42.70 -7.16
N THR A 660 -14.63 42.92 -6.80
CA THR A 660 -15.69 41.89 -6.86
C THR A 660 -15.86 41.37 -8.29
N LEU A 661 -15.88 42.24 -9.30
CA LEU A 661 -15.94 41.83 -10.72
C LEU A 661 -14.69 41.07 -11.18
N THR A 662 -13.52 41.43 -10.65
CA THR A 662 -12.28 40.73 -10.98
C THR A 662 -12.26 39.32 -10.37
N VAL A 663 -12.63 39.22 -9.10
CA VAL A 663 -12.81 37.94 -8.40
C VAL A 663 -13.88 37.10 -9.09
N PHE A 664 -15.03 37.70 -9.43
CA PHE A 664 -16.10 37.06 -10.21
C PHE A 664 -15.55 36.44 -11.51
N SER A 665 -14.86 37.23 -12.33
CA SER A 665 -14.29 36.75 -13.60
C SER A 665 -13.32 35.59 -13.40
N LEU A 666 -12.47 35.67 -12.36
CA LEU A 666 -11.54 34.59 -12.03
C LEU A 666 -12.27 33.33 -11.56
N THR A 667 -13.26 33.45 -10.69
CA THR A 667 -14.08 32.31 -10.22
C THR A 667 -14.87 31.66 -11.36
N ALA A 668 -15.40 32.45 -12.28
CA ALA A 668 -16.11 31.95 -13.46
C ALA A 668 -15.18 31.19 -14.41
N LEU A 669 -13.99 31.72 -14.71
CA LEU A 669 -13.02 31.06 -15.62
C LEU A 669 -12.32 29.84 -15.01
N THR A 670 -12.16 29.81 -13.69
CA THR A 670 -11.54 28.67 -12.97
C THR A 670 -12.50 27.52 -12.71
N SER A 671 -13.79 27.72 -12.96
CA SER A 671 -14.81 26.67 -12.90
C SER A 671 -14.78 25.70 -14.09
N LEU A 672 -13.81 25.84 -15.01
CA LEU A 672 -13.65 24.91 -16.13
C LEU A 672 -13.23 23.51 -15.65
N PRO A 673 -13.83 22.45 -16.21
CA PRO A 673 -13.57 21.08 -15.77
C PRO A 673 -12.17 20.59 -16.17
N SER A 674 -11.64 19.68 -15.35
CA SER A 674 -10.47 18.88 -15.70
C SER A 674 -10.84 17.82 -16.72
N LEU A 675 -9.93 17.55 -17.67
CA LEU A 675 -10.12 16.55 -18.72
C LEU A 675 -9.01 15.50 -18.63
N ILE A 676 -9.36 14.27 -18.97
CA ILE A 676 -8.35 13.22 -19.17
C ILE A 676 -7.60 13.56 -20.46
N THR A 677 -6.28 13.65 -20.38
CA THR A 677 -5.41 13.89 -21.53
C THR A 677 -4.33 12.83 -21.58
N TYR A 678 -3.96 12.43 -22.79
CA TYR A 678 -2.89 11.47 -23.03
C TYR A 678 -1.61 12.23 -23.36
N LYS A 679 -0.56 12.04 -22.57
CA LYS A 679 0.79 12.51 -22.90
C LYS A 679 1.49 11.39 -23.66
N GLN A 680 1.98 11.70 -24.86
CA GLN A 680 2.78 10.78 -25.65
C GLN A 680 4.24 11.20 -25.59
N ILE A 681 5.12 10.27 -25.22
CA ILE A 681 6.56 10.50 -25.17
C ILE A 681 7.20 9.61 -26.25
N ALA A 682 7.93 10.21 -27.19
CA ALA A 682 8.69 9.45 -28.19
C ALA A 682 9.94 8.85 -27.54
N ILE A 683 10.18 7.56 -27.78
CA ILE A 683 11.30 6.80 -27.20
C ILE A 683 12.36 6.53 -28.25
N SER A 684 11.97 5.98 -29.39
CA SER A 684 12.85 5.70 -30.52
C SER A 684 12.20 6.14 -31.84
N SER A 685 13.05 6.45 -32.81
CA SER A 685 12.63 6.77 -34.18
C SER A 685 12.27 5.53 -35.00
N GLU A 686 12.81 4.37 -34.64
CA GLU A 686 12.56 3.10 -35.32
C GLU A 686 11.95 2.07 -34.35
N SER A 687 10.92 1.37 -34.84
CA SER A 687 10.22 0.34 -34.10
C SER A 687 10.68 -1.04 -34.52
N PRO A 688 11.09 -1.91 -33.57
CA PRO A 688 11.51 -3.28 -33.86
C PRO A 688 10.36 -4.21 -34.26
N TYR A 689 9.10 -3.85 -34.04
CA TYR A 689 7.92 -4.54 -34.61
C TYR A 689 6.66 -3.67 -34.49
N LEU A 690 5.64 -4.00 -35.29
CA LEU A 690 4.32 -3.36 -35.18
C LEU A 690 3.48 -4.01 -34.09
N GLY A 691 3.26 -3.30 -32.98
CA GLY A 691 2.44 -3.77 -31.87
C GLY A 691 2.41 -2.82 -30.66
N ILE A 692 1.83 -3.32 -29.57
CA ILE A 692 1.77 -2.67 -28.26
C ILE A 692 2.47 -3.59 -27.26
N MET A 693 3.35 -3.03 -26.44
CA MET A 693 4.01 -3.70 -25.33
C MET A 693 3.48 -3.14 -24.01
N LEU A 694 3.04 -4.04 -23.14
CA LEU A 694 2.62 -3.77 -21.78
C LEU A 694 3.66 -4.32 -20.81
N ARG A 695 4.16 -3.45 -19.92
CA ARG A 695 4.93 -3.83 -18.75
C ARG A 695 4.69 -2.85 -17.61
N ARG A 696 4.98 -3.28 -16.39
CA ARG A 696 4.98 -2.40 -15.21
C ARG A 696 6.34 -1.72 -15.06
N GLU A 697 6.37 -0.56 -14.40
CA GLU A 697 7.60 0.21 -14.19
C GLU A 697 8.60 -0.52 -13.28
N ASN A 698 8.10 -1.30 -12.32
CA ASN A 698 8.88 -2.08 -11.35
C ASN A 698 9.14 -3.54 -11.76
N TRP A 699 8.86 -3.91 -13.02
CA TRP A 699 9.03 -5.29 -13.53
C TRP A 699 8.22 -6.36 -12.78
N GLN A 700 7.18 -5.97 -12.04
CA GLN A 700 6.28 -6.94 -11.44
C GLN A 700 5.52 -7.72 -12.52
N PRO A 701 5.39 -9.05 -12.38
CA PRO A 701 4.67 -9.85 -13.34
C PRO A 701 3.15 -9.66 -13.25
N PHE A 702 2.48 -9.87 -14.38
CA PHE A 702 1.04 -9.94 -14.51
C PHE A 702 0.50 -11.33 -14.14
N SER A 703 -0.79 -11.43 -13.80
CA SER A 703 -1.49 -12.72 -13.69
C SER A 703 -1.40 -13.48 -15.02
N PRO A 704 -1.18 -14.81 -15.01
CA PRO A 704 -1.30 -15.65 -16.20
C PRO A 704 -2.63 -15.49 -16.94
N SER A 705 -3.71 -15.12 -16.23
CA SER A 705 -5.02 -14.89 -16.85
C SER A 705 -5.07 -13.68 -17.80
N ILE A 706 -4.12 -12.73 -17.69
CA ILE A 706 -4.16 -11.49 -18.46
C ILE A 706 -4.12 -11.73 -19.97
N ILE A 707 -3.41 -12.77 -20.41
CA ILE A 707 -3.27 -13.12 -21.83
C ILE A 707 -4.63 -13.54 -22.39
N LYS A 708 -5.34 -14.38 -21.65
CA LYS A 708 -6.69 -14.81 -21.99
C LYS A 708 -7.67 -13.64 -21.96
N ASP A 709 -7.63 -12.83 -20.91
CA ASP A 709 -8.50 -11.65 -20.75
C ASP A 709 -8.33 -10.68 -21.94
N LEU A 710 -7.10 -10.34 -22.30
CA LEU A 710 -6.81 -9.43 -23.42
C LEU A 710 -7.15 -10.04 -24.78
N SER A 711 -6.88 -11.34 -24.98
CA SER A 711 -7.25 -12.02 -26.22
C SER A 711 -8.76 -12.03 -26.44
N GLU A 712 -9.55 -12.20 -25.37
CA GLU A 712 -11.01 -12.15 -25.43
C GLU A 712 -11.53 -10.72 -25.65
N MET A 713 -10.87 -9.72 -25.06
CA MET A 713 -11.18 -8.31 -25.30
C MET A 713 -10.96 -7.88 -26.76
N LEU A 714 -9.94 -8.44 -27.43
CA LEU A 714 -9.64 -8.13 -28.83
C LEU A 714 -10.63 -8.76 -29.82
N GLY A 715 -11.44 -9.74 -29.39
CA GLY A 715 -12.48 -10.35 -30.24
C GLY A 715 -11.94 -10.98 -31.53
N GLY A 716 -10.67 -11.38 -31.55
CA GLY A 716 -10.00 -11.93 -32.74
C GLY A 716 -9.41 -10.90 -33.72
N SER A 717 -9.44 -9.59 -33.40
CA SER A 717 -8.83 -8.52 -34.22
C SER A 717 -7.30 -8.42 -34.10
N GLY A 718 -6.69 -9.43 -33.49
CA GLY A 718 -5.27 -9.46 -33.15
C GLY A 718 -4.90 -10.66 -32.27
N ALA A 719 -3.63 -10.74 -31.94
CA ALA A 719 -3.03 -11.78 -31.11
C ALA A 719 -2.29 -11.18 -29.90
N VAL A 720 -2.33 -11.90 -28.78
CA VAL A 720 -1.63 -11.54 -27.55
C VAL A 720 -0.54 -12.56 -27.27
N TYR A 721 0.67 -12.09 -27.02
CA TYR A 721 1.85 -12.87 -26.73
C TYR A 721 2.38 -12.51 -25.35
N ALA A 722 3.07 -13.45 -24.72
CA ALA A 722 3.61 -13.30 -23.39
C ALA A 722 5.10 -13.61 -23.37
N ARG A 723 5.85 -12.83 -22.60
CA ARG A 723 7.22 -13.16 -22.22
C ARG A 723 7.30 -13.30 -20.71
N VAL A 724 7.73 -14.48 -20.29
CA VAL A 724 7.75 -14.91 -18.90
C VAL A 724 9.18 -14.88 -18.41
N TRP A 725 9.43 -14.15 -17.33
CA TRP A 725 10.71 -14.22 -16.63
C TRP A 725 10.52 -15.06 -15.38
N LEU A 726 11.08 -16.26 -15.40
CA LEU A 726 11.08 -17.16 -14.26
C LEU A 726 12.47 -17.10 -13.62
N TYR A 727 12.54 -16.46 -12.47
CA TYR A 727 13.72 -16.45 -11.62
C TYR A 727 13.60 -17.56 -10.57
N PRO A 728 14.72 -18.12 -10.12
CA PRO A 728 14.73 -18.83 -8.85
C PRO A 728 14.38 -17.80 -7.75
N ARG A 729 13.65 -18.23 -6.71
CA ARG A 729 13.14 -17.28 -5.71
C ARG A 729 14.32 -16.56 -5.02
N LEU A 730 14.32 -15.24 -5.10
CA LEU A 730 15.37 -14.41 -4.52
C LEU A 730 15.37 -14.55 -3.00
N VAL A 731 16.52 -14.95 -2.45
CA VAL A 731 16.75 -14.89 -1.01
C VAL A 731 17.43 -13.57 -0.69
N GLN A 732 16.69 -12.71 0.00
CA GLN A 732 17.25 -11.48 0.54
C GLN A 732 18.22 -11.86 1.67
N ARG A 733 19.53 -11.62 1.46
CA ARG A 733 20.51 -11.75 2.54
C ARG A 733 20.31 -10.56 3.48
N GLY A 734 19.71 -10.81 4.65
CA GLY A 734 19.67 -9.87 5.76
C GLY A 734 21.05 -9.68 6.39
N VAL A 735 21.99 -9.09 5.66
CA VAL A 735 23.22 -8.55 6.26
C VAL A 735 22.96 -7.06 6.46
N SER A 736 22.95 -6.66 7.73
CA SER A 736 22.86 -5.28 8.19
C SER A 736 23.85 -4.38 7.43
N GLY A 737 23.34 -3.50 6.55
CA GLY A 737 24.15 -2.47 5.90
C GLY A 737 24.17 -2.42 4.37
N GLY A 738 23.09 -2.80 3.69
CA GLY A 738 22.95 -2.65 2.23
C GLY A 738 22.69 -3.99 1.57
N GLY A 739 21.40 -4.33 1.41
CA GLY A 739 20.95 -5.64 0.95
C GLY A 739 21.50 -5.99 -0.43
N MET A 740 22.41 -6.95 -0.48
CA MET A 740 22.65 -7.72 -1.69
C MET A 740 21.61 -8.84 -1.75
N ASN A 741 20.71 -8.76 -2.73
CA ASN A 741 19.95 -9.92 -3.17
C ASN A 741 20.98 -10.96 -3.65
N VAL A 742 21.08 -12.10 -2.97
CA VAL A 742 21.84 -13.21 -3.55
C VAL A 742 20.87 -13.89 -4.51
N ALA A 743 21.11 -13.70 -5.82
CA ALA A 743 20.43 -14.54 -6.79
C ALA A 743 20.86 -15.99 -6.53
N THR A 744 19.90 -16.78 -6.08
CA THR A 744 19.93 -18.22 -6.33
C THR A 744 20.05 -18.44 -7.84
N SER A 745 20.68 -19.51 -8.26
CA SER A 745 20.69 -19.95 -9.65
C SER A 745 19.98 -21.29 -9.73
N PHE A 746 19.25 -21.53 -10.82
CA PHE A 746 18.80 -22.88 -11.13
C PHE A 746 20.01 -23.73 -11.51
N GLN A 747 19.98 -25.00 -11.12
CA GLN A 747 20.95 -25.96 -11.59
C GLN A 747 20.40 -26.69 -12.82
N LEU A 748 21.13 -26.63 -13.94
CA LEU A 748 20.85 -27.39 -15.15
C LEU A 748 21.83 -28.56 -15.24
N ASN A 749 21.31 -29.78 -15.20
CA ASN A 749 22.12 -31.00 -15.19
C ASN A 749 22.11 -31.71 -16.54
N SER A 750 23.24 -32.30 -16.91
CA SER A 750 23.37 -33.23 -18.04
C SER A 750 24.31 -34.37 -17.63
N GLY A 751 23.75 -35.54 -17.30
CA GLY A 751 24.52 -36.66 -16.75
C GLY A 751 25.30 -36.26 -15.48
N SER A 752 26.63 -36.29 -15.55
CA SER A 752 27.52 -35.90 -14.44
C SER A 752 27.95 -34.43 -14.45
N ARG A 753 27.51 -33.62 -15.43
CA ARG A 753 27.85 -32.20 -15.57
C ARG A 753 26.68 -31.33 -15.14
N ALA A 754 26.99 -30.16 -14.58
CA ALA A 754 26.00 -29.18 -14.14
C ALA A 754 26.44 -27.76 -14.49
N ALA A 755 25.48 -26.89 -14.78
CA ALA A 755 25.67 -25.46 -15.01
C ALA A 755 24.65 -24.65 -14.19
N LEU A 756 25.03 -23.43 -13.81
CA LEU A 756 24.18 -22.51 -13.07
C LEU A 756 23.49 -21.52 -14.02
N ILE A 757 22.18 -21.35 -13.85
CA ILE A 757 21.33 -20.50 -14.68
C ILE A 757 20.68 -19.43 -13.79
N GLY A 758 20.77 -18.17 -14.18
CA GLY A 758 20.19 -17.05 -13.44
C GLY A 758 18.69 -16.88 -13.66
N ALA A 759 18.17 -17.21 -14.85
CA ALA A 759 16.74 -17.13 -15.16
C ALA A 759 16.32 -18.04 -16.32
N VAL A 760 15.03 -18.35 -16.36
CA VAL A 760 14.35 -19.00 -17.48
C VAL A 760 13.53 -17.92 -18.21
N LEU A 761 13.73 -17.78 -19.51
CA LEU A 761 12.95 -16.89 -20.37
C LEU A 761 11.95 -17.71 -21.18
N GLY A 762 10.67 -17.63 -20.78
CA GLY A 762 9.56 -18.25 -21.49
C GLY A 762 9.05 -17.35 -22.62
N LEU A 763 8.98 -17.87 -23.85
CA LEU A 763 8.56 -17.11 -25.03
C LEU A 763 7.42 -17.82 -25.75
N SER A 764 6.45 -17.04 -26.24
CA SER A 764 5.40 -17.57 -27.13
C SER A 764 5.99 -17.99 -28.48
N SER A 765 5.52 -19.09 -29.08
CA SER A 765 6.08 -19.59 -30.35
C SER A 765 6.06 -18.55 -31.48
N ASN A 766 5.10 -17.63 -31.47
CA ASN A 766 4.87 -16.62 -32.51
C ASN A 766 5.21 -15.19 -32.06
N ASP A 767 6.10 -15.02 -31.08
CA ASP A 767 6.51 -13.69 -30.60
C ASP A 767 6.99 -12.79 -31.76
N PRO A 768 6.40 -11.58 -31.92
CA PRO A 768 6.65 -10.75 -33.09
C PRO A 768 8.08 -10.21 -33.17
N LEU A 769 8.72 -9.95 -32.02
CA LEU A 769 10.09 -9.45 -31.99
C LEU A 769 11.06 -10.55 -32.43
N ILE A 770 10.98 -11.72 -31.80
CA ILE A 770 11.94 -12.81 -32.07
C ILE A 770 11.81 -13.31 -33.51
N LYS A 771 10.58 -13.37 -34.05
CA LYS A 771 10.33 -13.84 -35.41
C LYS A 771 11.18 -13.13 -36.47
N GLU A 772 11.46 -11.84 -36.30
CA GLU A 772 12.28 -11.05 -37.23
C GLU A 772 13.77 -11.43 -37.15
N TYR A 773 14.25 -11.89 -35.99
CA TYR A 773 15.65 -12.25 -35.74
C TYR A 773 15.94 -13.76 -35.87
N LEU A 774 14.92 -14.62 -35.92
CA LEU A 774 15.07 -16.10 -35.96
C LEU A 774 16.11 -16.61 -36.97
N PRO A 775 16.15 -16.12 -38.23
CA PRO A 775 17.10 -16.63 -39.23
C PRO A 775 18.57 -16.41 -38.87
N PHE A 776 18.84 -15.43 -38.00
CA PHE A 776 20.19 -15.04 -37.58
C PHE A 776 20.51 -15.51 -36.16
N LEU A 777 19.48 -15.66 -35.32
CA LEU A 777 19.59 -16.02 -33.90
C LEU A 777 19.95 -17.49 -33.71
N LEU A 778 19.34 -18.39 -34.49
CA LEU A 778 19.55 -19.83 -34.38
C LEU A 778 20.77 -20.28 -35.21
N LYS A 779 21.58 -21.16 -34.65
CA LYS A 779 22.79 -21.73 -35.30
C LYS A 779 22.62 -23.23 -35.56
N ASN A 780 23.43 -23.80 -36.46
CA ASN A 780 23.65 -25.26 -36.59
C ASN A 780 22.38 -26.14 -36.56
N ASN A 781 21.54 -26.09 -37.60
CA ASN A 781 20.30 -26.90 -37.74
C ASN A 781 19.34 -26.84 -36.52
N SER A 782 19.43 -25.78 -35.71
CA SER A 782 18.49 -25.53 -34.62
C SER A 782 17.12 -25.12 -35.13
N TYR A 783 16.07 -25.50 -34.42
CA TYR A 783 14.69 -25.14 -34.76
C TYR A 783 14.06 -24.26 -33.68
N TRP A 784 13.15 -23.39 -34.10
CA TRP A 784 12.30 -22.63 -33.18
C TRP A 784 11.13 -23.47 -32.68
N PHE A 785 10.51 -23.04 -31.57
CA PHE A 785 9.31 -23.67 -31.02
C PHE A 785 8.17 -23.69 -32.05
N LEU A 786 7.56 -24.85 -32.25
CA LEU A 786 6.34 -24.96 -33.05
C LEU A 786 5.11 -24.60 -32.19
N PRO A 787 4.02 -24.06 -32.77
CA PRO A 787 2.79 -23.80 -32.01
C PRO A 787 2.21 -25.03 -31.29
N ALA A 788 2.39 -26.23 -31.84
CA ALA A 788 1.98 -27.48 -31.21
C ALA A 788 2.86 -27.86 -29.99
N GLN A 789 4.03 -27.24 -29.85
CA GLN A 789 5.02 -27.48 -28.80
C GLN A 789 4.96 -26.42 -27.68
N GLU A 790 3.94 -25.58 -27.62
CA GLU A 790 3.81 -24.52 -26.61
C GLU A 790 3.87 -25.03 -25.16
N ASN A 791 3.51 -26.31 -24.95
CA ASN A 791 3.56 -27.02 -23.67
C ASN A 791 4.60 -28.15 -23.61
N ALA A 792 5.45 -28.28 -24.65
CA ALA A 792 6.45 -29.34 -24.72
C ALA A 792 7.65 -29.03 -23.80
N GLN A 793 8.25 -30.07 -23.24
CA GLN A 793 9.49 -29.98 -22.46
C GLN A 793 10.70 -29.93 -23.42
N VAL A 794 10.82 -28.81 -24.11
CA VAL A 794 11.94 -28.51 -25.02
C VAL A 794 12.63 -27.22 -24.61
N CYS A 795 13.92 -27.10 -24.90
CA CYS A 795 14.67 -25.88 -24.59
C CYS A 795 15.67 -25.51 -25.69
N LEU A 796 15.98 -24.21 -25.76
CA LEU A 796 17.13 -23.68 -26.49
C LEU A 796 18.16 -23.15 -25.49
N LEU A 797 19.42 -23.45 -25.76
CA LEU A 797 20.55 -23.04 -24.92
C LEU A 797 21.41 -22.01 -25.64
N SER A 798 22.09 -21.18 -24.87
CA SER A 798 23.14 -20.30 -25.39
C SER A 798 24.31 -21.15 -25.91
N GLU A 799 25.05 -20.68 -26.91
CA GLU A 799 26.19 -21.43 -27.45
C GLU A 799 27.27 -21.68 -26.38
N SER A 800 27.59 -20.67 -25.56
CA SER A 800 28.52 -20.82 -24.45
C SER A 800 28.00 -21.79 -23.38
N LEU A 801 26.71 -21.77 -23.06
CA LEU A 801 26.10 -22.70 -22.11
C LEU A 801 26.13 -24.15 -22.64
N GLY A 802 25.77 -24.37 -23.90
CA GLY A 802 25.83 -25.67 -24.56
C GLY A 802 27.23 -26.29 -24.55
N ARG A 803 28.26 -25.49 -24.87
CA ARG A 803 29.67 -25.91 -24.81
C ARG A 803 30.11 -26.28 -23.39
N SER A 804 29.65 -25.53 -22.38
CA SER A 804 30.00 -25.80 -20.97
C SER A 804 29.44 -27.15 -20.48
N LEU A 805 28.21 -27.48 -20.89
CA LEU A 805 27.56 -28.74 -20.55
C LEU A 805 27.96 -29.89 -21.47
N ASN A 806 28.62 -29.59 -22.60
CA ASN A 806 28.98 -30.55 -23.65
C ASN A 806 27.77 -31.36 -24.13
N VAL A 807 26.70 -30.64 -24.42
CA VAL A 807 25.45 -31.17 -24.96
C VAL A 807 25.31 -30.78 -26.42
N THR A 808 24.66 -31.65 -27.18
CA THR A 808 24.32 -31.49 -28.59
C THR A 808 22.81 -31.50 -28.77
N GLN A 809 22.34 -31.18 -29.98
CA GLN A 809 20.91 -31.22 -30.29
C GLN A 809 20.37 -32.65 -30.14
N GLY A 810 19.24 -32.80 -29.43
CA GLY A 810 18.61 -34.09 -29.12
C GLY A 810 18.98 -34.63 -27.73
N ASP A 811 20.03 -34.10 -27.09
CA ASP A 811 20.37 -34.47 -25.72
C ASP A 811 19.32 -33.95 -24.74
N VAL A 812 19.21 -34.63 -23.59
CA VAL A 812 18.27 -34.27 -22.53
C VAL A 812 19.03 -33.58 -21.40
N VAL A 813 18.52 -32.42 -20.98
CA VAL A 813 19.01 -31.67 -19.83
C VAL A 813 17.92 -31.60 -18.78
N GLN A 814 18.30 -31.70 -17.51
CA GLN A 814 17.35 -31.70 -16.40
C GLN A 814 17.35 -30.35 -15.67
N LEU A 815 16.18 -29.73 -15.55
CA LEU A 815 15.95 -28.49 -14.83
C LEU A 815 14.83 -28.69 -13.80
N GLN A 816 15.13 -28.50 -12.50
CA GLN A 816 14.17 -28.73 -11.41
C GLN A 816 13.42 -30.08 -11.50
N GLY A 817 14.14 -31.17 -11.81
CA GLY A 817 13.57 -32.51 -11.95
C GLY A 817 12.78 -32.78 -13.23
N ASN A 818 12.68 -31.80 -14.13
CA ASN A 818 12.03 -31.97 -15.43
C ASN A 818 13.08 -32.19 -16.51
N ASP A 819 12.83 -33.17 -17.37
CA ASP A 819 13.68 -33.49 -18.50
C ASP A 819 13.28 -32.62 -19.71
N PHE A 820 14.23 -31.86 -20.23
CA PHE A 820 14.07 -31.00 -21.40
C PHE A 820 14.94 -31.49 -22.54
N THR A 821 14.32 -31.72 -23.70
CA THR A 821 15.08 -32.02 -24.92
C THR A 821 15.68 -30.73 -25.50
N VAL A 822 16.99 -30.73 -25.73
CA VAL A 822 17.69 -29.61 -26.37
C VAL A 822 17.39 -29.62 -27.86
N ILE A 823 16.60 -28.65 -28.33
CA ILE A 823 16.21 -28.55 -29.75
C ILE A 823 17.15 -27.66 -30.56
N GLY A 824 18.08 -26.96 -29.91
CA GLY A 824 19.05 -26.10 -30.58
C GLY A 824 19.77 -25.09 -29.70
N PHE A 825 20.58 -24.25 -30.35
CA PHE A 825 21.42 -23.22 -29.74
C PHE A 825 21.24 -21.85 -30.39
N PHE A 826 21.35 -20.79 -29.58
CA PHE A 826 21.27 -19.39 -30.02
C PHE A 826 22.58 -18.62 -29.81
N ASP A 827 22.79 -17.58 -30.64
CA ASP A 827 23.98 -16.72 -30.62
C ASP A 827 23.95 -15.74 -29.42
N ASP A 828 24.99 -15.81 -28.58
CA ASP A 828 25.12 -15.02 -27.35
C ASP A 828 25.16 -13.50 -27.62
N ASN A 829 25.86 -13.06 -28.66
CA ASN A 829 26.03 -11.63 -28.94
C ASN A 829 24.78 -11.03 -29.60
N LEU A 830 24.15 -11.79 -30.49
CA LEU A 830 22.95 -11.33 -31.18
C LEU A 830 21.76 -11.20 -30.23
N VAL A 831 21.51 -12.17 -29.34
CA VAL A 831 20.39 -12.08 -28.40
C VAL A 831 20.51 -10.87 -27.47
N LYS A 832 21.75 -10.53 -27.08
CA LYS A 832 22.05 -9.36 -26.23
C LYS A 832 21.86 -8.04 -26.96
N SER A 833 21.96 -7.99 -28.30
CA SER A 833 21.80 -6.77 -29.10
C SER A 833 20.35 -6.47 -29.50
N ILE A 834 19.46 -7.45 -29.44
CA ILE A 834 18.01 -7.25 -29.69
C ILE A 834 17.47 -6.20 -28.72
N ARG A 835 16.68 -5.25 -29.23
CA ARG A 835 16.01 -4.19 -28.45
C ARG A 835 14.50 -4.27 -28.65
N ASP A 836 13.74 -4.13 -27.57
CA ASP A 836 12.27 -4.10 -27.59
C ASP A 836 11.74 -2.65 -27.68
N LEU A 837 10.42 -2.46 -27.67
CA LEU A 837 9.75 -1.15 -27.75
C LEU A 837 10.15 -0.19 -26.60
N ASP A 838 10.58 -0.70 -25.46
CA ASP A 838 11.09 0.14 -24.36
C ASP A 838 12.57 0.49 -24.47
N GLY A 839 13.24 0.07 -25.55
CA GLY A 839 14.67 0.29 -25.80
C GLY A 839 15.60 -0.60 -24.99
N ARG A 840 15.09 -1.63 -24.28
CA ARG A 840 15.92 -2.57 -23.49
C ARG A 840 16.08 -3.91 -24.20
N SER A 841 17.02 -4.72 -23.69
CA SER A 841 17.21 -6.09 -24.19
C SER A 841 16.04 -6.99 -23.81
N ILE A 842 15.77 -8.00 -24.63
CA ILE A 842 14.75 -9.02 -24.35
C ILE A 842 15.12 -9.92 -23.14
N LEU A 843 16.40 -9.97 -22.80
CA LEU A 843 16.90 -10.81 -21.71
C LEU A 843 16.39 -10.30 -20.34
N PRO A 844 16.06 -11.20 -19.40
CA PRO A 844 15.63 -10.84 -18.06
C PRO A 844 16.67 -9.97 -17.35
N ILE A 845 16.21 -9.06 -16.48
CA ILE A 845 17.10 -8.20 -15.70
C ILE A 845 17.88 -9.00 -14.64
N ASP A 846 19.09 -8.57 -14.35
CA ASP A 846 19.88 -9.03 -13.22
C ASP A 846 19.42 -8.30 -11.95
N VAL A 847 18.58 -9.00 -11.20
CA VAL A 847 18.00 -8.56 -9.92
C VAL A 847 19.04 -8.36 -8.81
N THR A 848 20.30 -8.81 -9.00
CA THR A 848 21.39 -8.57 -8.07
C THR A 848 22.03 -7.19 -8.24
N LYS A 849 21.82 -6.56 -9.40
CA LYS A 849 22.44 -5.28 -9.74
C LYS A 849 21.44 -4.12 -9.65
N PRO A 850 21.80 -2.99 -9.01
CA PRO A 850 20.91 -1.84 -8.84
C PRO A 850 20.57 -1.12 -10.16
N GLY A 851 21.30 -1.39 -11.25
CA GLY A 851 21.12 -0.77 -12.56
C GLY A 851 20.05 -1.40 -13.46
N GLN A 852 19.39 -2.49 -13.03
CA GLN A 852 18.47 -3.28 -13.87
C GLN A 852 19.08 -3.67 -15.23
N GLU A 853 20.38 -3.96 -15.24
CA GLU A 853 21.08 -4.50 -16.41
C GLU A 853 20.52 -5.87 -16.76
N SER A 854 20.54 -6.29 -18.03
CA SER A 854 20.14 -7.64 -18.42
C SER A 854 21.17 -8.70 -17.98
N LEU A 855 20.70 -9.92 -17.70
CA LEU A 855 21.55 -11.08 -17.47
C LEU A 855 22.41 -11.42 -18.70
N GLU A 856 23.55 -12.07 -18.45
CA GLU A 856 24.37 -12.61 -19.53
C GLU A 856 23.67 -13.81 -20.20
N PRO A 857 23.76 -13.97 -21.53
CA PRO A 857 23.11 -15.04 -22.28
C PRO A 857 23.40 -16.47 -21.76
N SER A 858 24.62 -16.69 -21.26
CA SER A 858 25.05 -17.98 -20.68
C SER A 858 24.31 -18.38 -19.42
N LEU A 859 23.64 -17.42 -18.76
CA LEU A 859 22.84 -17.61 -17.54
C LEU A 859 21.34 -17.72 -17.84
N VAL A 860 20.93 -17.82 -19.11
CA VAL A 860 19.52 -17.85 -19.51
C VAL A 860 19.21 -19.06 -20.38
N ILE A 861 18.13 -19.76 -20.06
CA ILE A 861 17.54 -20.83 -20.88
C ILE A 861 16.23 -20.35 -21.49
N LEU A 862 16.01 -20.66 -22.77
CA LEU A 862 14.75 -20.35 -23.44
C LEU A 862 13.86 -21.60 -23.47
N ILE A 863 12.60 -21.44 -23.08
CA ILE A 863 11.58 -22.51 -23.16
C ILE A 863 10.27 -21.95 -23.72
N PRO A 864 9.35 -22.81 -24.20
CA PRO A 864 8.02 -22.38 -24.60
C PRO A 864 7.24 -21.70 -23.45
N TYR A 865 6.42 -20.72 -23.79
CA TYR A 865 5.58 -19.97 -22.84
C TYR A 865 4.72 -20.89 -21.98
N GLY A 866 3.99 -21.84 -22.57
CA GLY A 866 3.10 -22.73 -21.82
C GLY A 866 3.86 -23.58 -20.79
N THR A 867 5.03 -24.09 -21.16
CA THR A 867 5.93 -24.80 -20.24
C THR A 867 6.46 -23.89 -19.13
N SER A 868 6.82 -22.64 -19.42
CA SER A 868 7.26 -21.68 -18.40
C SER A 868 6.18 -21.35 -17.37
N ILE A 869 4.91 -21.25 -17.79
CA ILE A 869 3.77 -21.06 -16.88
C ILE A 869 3.56 -22.32 -16.01
N ARG A 870 3.66 -23.53 -16.59
CA ARG A 870 3.59 -24.79 -15.82
C ARG A 870 4.69 -24.91 -14.78
N LEU A 871 5.88 -24.36 -15.06
CA LEU A 871 6.98 -24.31 -14.11
C LEU A 871 6.74 -23.32 -12.95
N GLY A 872 5.73 -22.44 -13.05
CA GLY A 872 5.37 -21.44 -12.06
C GLY A 872 5.77 -20.01 -12.44
N GLY A 873 6.21 -19.79 -13.68
CA GLY A 873 6.47 -18.45 -14.21
C GLY A 873 5.18 -17.65 -14.39
N ASN A 874 5.31 -16.32 -14.39
CA ASN A 874 4.21 -15.39 -14.67
C ASN A 874 4.64 -14.41 -15.79
N PRO A 875 3.74 -13.96 -16.66
CA PRO A 875 4.08 -13.00 -17.72
C PRO A 875 4.62 -11.70 -17.15
N THR A 876 5.84 -11.29 -17.50
CA THR A 876 6.41 -9.99 -17.10
C THR A 876 6.14 -8.92 -18.15
N ILE A 877 6.14 -9.34 -19.42
CA ILE A 877 5.86 -8.49 -20.57
C ILE A 877 4.73 -9.14 -21.36
N VAL A 878 3.75 -8.34 -21.75
CA VAL A 878 2.65 -8.75 -22.62
C VAL A 878 2.73 -7.93 -23.90
N VAL A 879 2.67 -8.60 -25.04
CA VAL A 879 2.74 -7.97 -26.36
C VAL A 879 1.44 -8.22 -27.10
N ILE A 880 0.86 -7.15 -27.65
CA ILE A 880 -0.37 -7.21 -28.43
C ILE A 880 -0.04 -6.82 -29.86
N LYS A 881 -0.40 -7.68 -30.81
CA LYS A 881 -0.32 -7.41 -32.24
C LYS A 881 -1.73 -7.31 -32.80
N LEU A 882 -2.08 -6.17 -33.36
CA LEU A 882 -3.36 -5.97 -34.04
C LEU A 882 -3.21 -6.30 -35.52
N ASP A 883 -4.28 -6.81 -36.13
CA ASP A 883 -4.31 -7.05 -37.57
C ASP A 883 -4.34 -5.73 -38.36
N ASN A 884 -4.95 -4.69 -37.78
CA ASN A 884 -5.01 -3.35 -38.34
C ASN A 884 -4.07 -2.39 -37.58
N SER A 885 -3.02 -1.92 -38.25
CA SER A 885 -2.02 -1.02 -37.68
C SER A 885 -2.54 0.37 -37.33
N SER A 886 -3.65 0.83 -37.94
CA SER A 886 -4.22 2.15 -37.63
C SER A 886 -4.86 2.20 -36.24
N LEU A 887 -5.28 1.06 -35.70
CA LEU A 887 -5.96 0.96 -34.39
C LEU A 887 -5.00 0.84 -33.21
N ILE A 888 -3.69 0.71 -33.46
CA ILE A 888 -2.66 0.50 -32.42
C ILE A 888 -2.68 1.65 -31.41
N GLU A 889 -2.75 2.89 -31.88
CA GLU A 889 -2.71 4.07 -31.01
C GLU A 889 -3.98 4.19 -30.14
N ASP A 890 -5.16 3.98 -30.72
CA ASP A 890 -6.42 4.04 -30.00
C ASP A 890 -6.55 2.91 -28.97
N CYS A 891 -6.07 1.71 -29.33
CA CYS A 891 -6.00 0.57 -28.42
C CYS A 891 -5.00 0.84 -27.28
N ALA A 892 -3.83 1.40 -27.57
CA ALA A 892 -2.84 1.77 -26.56
C ALA A 892 -3.38 2.82 -25.57
N ARG A 893 -4.10 3.84 -26.06
CA ARG A 893 -4.77 4.84 -25.20
C ARG A 893 -5.84 4.22 -24.32
N SER A 894 -6.64 3.31 -24.88
CA SER A 894 -7.71 2.60 -24.16
C SER A 894 -7.13 1.71 -23.06
N LEU A 895 -6.07 0.95 -23.36
CA LEU A 895 -5.37 0.08 -22.40
C LEU A 895 -4.65 0.88 -21.31
N ALA A 896 -4.11 2.07 -21.63
CA ALA A 896 -3.48 2.93 -20.65
C ALA A 896 -4.47 3.36 -19.56
N LEU A 897 -5.72 3.68 -19.94
CA LEU A 897 -6.78 4.05 -19.01
C LEU A 897 -7.33 2.84 -18.25
N GLN A 898 -7.60 1.74 -18.95
CA GLN A 898 -8.18 0.52 -18.36
C GLN A 898 -7.23 -0.11 -17.33
N LEU A 899 -5.97 -0.35 -17.71
CA LEU A 899 -5.01 -1.04 -16.86
C LEU A 899 -4.25 -0.10 -15.91
N SER A 900 -4.44 1.22 -16.01
CA SER A 900 -3.64 2.22 -15.30
C SER A 900 -2.13 2.01 -15.49
N LEU A 901 -1.72 1.68 -16.73
CA LEU A 901 -0.33 1.44 -17.13
C LEU A 901 0.13 2.51 -18.12
N ASN A 902 1.42 2.47 -18.46
CA ASN A 902 2.03 3.29 -19.50
C ASN A 902 2.46 2.42 -20.70
N PRO A 903 1.54 1.99 -21.60
CA PRO A 903 1.86 1.15 -22.76
C PRO A 903 2.87 1.79 -23.70
N TYR A 904 3.74 0.96 -24.26
CA TYR A 904 4.64 1.30 -25.35
C TYR A 904 4.01 0.80 -26.66
N TYR A 905 3.99 1.61 -27.71
CA TYR A 905 3.39 1.20 -28.98
C TYR A 905 4.18 1.73 -30.17
N SER A 906 4.13 0.98 -31.26
CA SER A 906 4.63 1.44 -32.56
C SER A 906 3.61 2.38 -33.19
N SER A 907 4.01 3.62 -33.44
CA SER A 907 3.20 4.55 -34.23
C SER A 907 3.15 4.12 -35.70
N VAL A 908 2.17 4.65 -36.44
CA VAL A 908 2.03 4.45 -37.89
C VAL A 908 3.26 4.98 -38.65
N GLU A 909 3.94 5.97 -38.09
CA GLU A 909 5.17 6.57 -38.64
C GLU A 909 6.43 5.73 -38.36
N GLY A 910 6.30 4.57 -37.70
CA GLY A 910 7.42 3.69 -37.36
C GLY A 910 8.21 4.10 -36.12
N SER A 911 7.88 5.23 -35.48
CA SER A 911 8.46 5.64 -34.19
C SER A 911 7.79 4.94 -33.01
N VAL A 912 8.52 4.69 -31.93
CA VAL A 912 7.97 4.12 -30.71
C VAL A 912 7.57 5.23 -29.75
N LYS A 913 6.33 5.16 -29.26
CA LYS A 913 5.77 6.13 -28.32
C LYS A 913 5.27 5.41 -27.08
N GLN A 914 5.38 6.07 -25.93
CA GLN A 914 4.73 5.66 -24.70
C GLN A 914 3.52 6.55 -24.43
N VAL A 915 2.38 5.95 -24.14
CA VAL A 915 1.18 6.66 -23.70
C VAL A 915 1.12 6.68 -22.19
N SER A 916 0.93 7.87 -21.62
CA SER A 916 0.62 8.04 -20.21
C SER A 916 -0.64 8.87 -20.02
N VAL A 917 -1.49 8.44 -19.10
CA VAL A 917 -2.74 9.12 -18.76
C VAL A 917 -2.47 10.18 -17.70
N TYR A 918 -2.84 11.44 -17.98
CA TYR A 918 -2.77 12.52 -17.00
C TYR A 918 -4.09 13.30 -16.98
N THR A 919 -4.53 13.68 -15.79
CA THR A 919 -5.61 14.65 -15.65
C THR A 919 -5.02 16.04 -15.90
N SER A 920 -5.33 16.64 -17.05
CA SER A 920 -4.94 18.01 -17.33
C SER A 920 -6.09 18.95 -16.98
N ILE A 921 -5.78 20.02 -16.25
CA ILE A 921 -6.64 21.20 -16.22
C ILE A 921 -6.37 21.89 -17.55
N SER A 922 -7.40 22.15 -18.37
CA SER A 922 -7.19 22.65 -19.73
C SER A 922 -6.25 23.87 -19.73
N LEU A 923 -5.25 23.87 -20.62
CA LEU A 923 -4.22 24.92 -20.73
C LEU A 923 -4.83 26.32 -20.95
N LEU A 924 -6.03 26.37 -21.52
CA LEU A 924 -6.80 27.60 -21.71
C LEU A 924 -7.15 28.30 -20.39
N GLY A 925 -7.28 27.57 -19.27
CA GLY A 925 -7.60 28.16 -17.96
C GLY A 925 -6.41 28.85 -17.30
N ILE A 926 -5.26 28.17 -17.22
CA ILE A 926 -4.09 28.64 -16.46
C ILE A 926 -3.46 29.90 -17.06
N GLN A 927 -3.33 29.94 -18.39
CA GLN A 927 -2.77 31.12 -19.06
C GLN A 927 -3.63 32.37 -18.82
N ASN A 928 -4.95 32.22 -18.85
CA ASN A 928 -5.89 33.30 -18.59
C ASN A 928 -5.88 33.74 -17.11
N ILE A 929 -5.71 32.80 -16.17
CA ILE A 929 -5.57 33.11 -14.72
C ILE A 929 -4.40 34.08 -14.48
N PHE A 930 -3.23 33.82 -15.08
CA PHE A 930 -2.06 34.69 -14.89
C PHE A 930 -2.29 36.10 -15.43
N VAL A 931 -2.91 36.22 -16.61
CA VAL A 931 -3.25 37.52 -17.21
C VAL A 931 -4.24 38.29 -16.32
N LEU A 932 -5.30 37.64 -15.84
CA LEU A 932 -6.30 38.27 -14.96
C LEU A 932 -5.69 38.69 -13.61
N LEU A 933 -4.86 37.83 -12.99
CA LEU A 933 -4.17 38.15 -11.75
C LEU A 933 -3.22 39.34 -11.93
N ALA A 934 -2.52 39.43 -13.06
CA ALA A 934 -1.66 40.57 -13.37
C ALA A 934 -2.48 41.87 -13.50
N ILE A 935 -3.59 41.85 -14.25
CA ILE A 935 -4.49 43.01 -14.39
C ILE A 935 -5.00 43.45 -13.01
N CYS A 936 -5.42 42.49 -12.17
CA CYS A 936 -5.87 42.75 -10.81
C CYS A 936 -4.78 43.42 -9.97
N MET A 937 -3.56 42.86 -10.00
CA MET A 937 -2.41 43.36 -9.25
C MET A 937 -2.07 44.80 -9.66
N PHE A 938 -2.04 45.10 -10.96
CA PHE A 938 -1.77 46.46 -11.45
C PHE A 938 -2.89 47.45 -11.09
N ALA A 939 -4.15 47.03 -11.16
CA ALA A 939 -5.28 47.87 -10.76
C ALA A 939 -5.20 48.25 -9.28
N ILE A 940 -4.92 47.29 -8.41
CA ILE A 940 -4.77 47.50 -6.96
C ILE A 940 -3.56 48.36 -6.66
N PHE A 941 -2.43 48.08 -7.32
CA PHE A 941 -1.21 48.86 -7.18
C PHE A 941 -1.45 50.34 -7.52
N ASN A 942 -2.09 50.63 -8.65
CA ASN A 942 -2.41 51.99 -9.07
C ASN A 942 -3.37 52.69 -8.09
N MET A 943 -4.40 51.97 -7.64
CA MET A 943 -5.33 52.47 -6.64
C MET A 943 -4.63 52.85 -5.32
N MET A 944 -3.75 51.97 -4.81
CA MET A 944 -3.04 52.16 -3.55
C MET A 944 -2.02 53.29 -3.62
N LEU A 945 -1.34 53.46 -4.76
CA LEU A 945 -0.50 54.65 -4.98
C LEU A 945 -1.34 55.94 -4.87
N GLY A 946 -2.50 55.97 -5.52
CA GLY A 946 -3.43 57.10 -5.41
C GLY A 946 -3.90 57.37 -3.97
N ILE A 947 -4.17 56.31 -3.17
CA ILE A 947 -4.53 56.44 -1.74
C ILE A 947 -3.42 57.16 -0.97
N ILE A 948 -2.18 56.78 -1.20
CA ILE A 948 -1.04 57.29 -0.43
C ILE A 948 -0.75 58.74 -0.80
N GLU A 949 -0.77 59.09 -2.09
CA GLU A 949 -0.55 60.47 -2.55
C GLU A 949 -1.57 61.43 -1.94
N GLU A 950 -2.85 61.06 -1.96
CA GLU A 950 -3.93 61.85 -1.33
C GLU A 950 -3.78 61.97 0.18
N ARG A 951 -3.15 60.99 0.84
CA ARG A 951 -3.04 60.89 2.31
C ARG A 951 -1.65 61.25 2.84
N THR A 952 -0.77 61.77 2.01
CA THR A 952 0.56 62.26 2.41
C THR A 952 0.49 63.22 3.61
N LYS A 953 -0.46 64.17 3.61
CA LYS A 953 -0.68 65.10 4.73
C LYS A 953 -1.15 64.41 6.00
N GLU A 954 -2.06 63.45 5.91
CA GLU A 954 -2.54 62.68 7.07
C GLU A 954 -1.42 61.82 7.67
N ILE A 955 -0.59 61.19 6.82
CA ILE A 955 0.59 60.42 7.22
C ILE A 955 1.60 61.32 7.94
N GLY A 956 1.81 62.55 7.45
CA GLY A 956 2.65 63.56 8.10
C GLY A 956 2.16 63.95 9.50
N ILE A 957 0.83 64.09 9.69
CA ILE A 957 0.23 64.38 11.00
C ILE A 957 0.42 63.19 11.96
N LEU A 958 0.18 61.96 11.50
CA LEU A 958 0.40 60.74 12.30
C LEU A 958 1.87 60.58 12.70
N SER A 959 2.79 60.95 11.81
CA SER A 959 4.23 60.99 12.08
C SER A 959 4.58 62.04 13.13
N ALA A 960 3.97 63.23 13.08
CA ALA A 960 4.18 64.29 14.07
C ALA A 960 3.64 63.93 15.47
N ILE A 961 2.61 63.08 15.54
CA ILE A 961 2.05 62.52 16.78
C ILE A 961 2.90 61.34 17.31
N GLY A 962 3.93 60.92 16.57
CA GLY A 962 4.89 59.90 17.01
C GLY A 962 4.51 58.46 16.66
N LEU A 963 3.62 58.22 15.69
CA LEU A 963 3.39 56.84 15.20
C LEU A 963 4.63 56.31 14.47
N SER A 964 5.04 55.09 14.82
CA SER A 964 6.13 54.42 14.12
C SER A 964 5.78 54.14 12.65
N PRO A 965 6.77 54.12 11.73
CA PRO A 965 6.57 53.76 10.33
C PRO A 965 5.84 52.43 10.12
N LEU A 966 6.10 51.45 11.01
CA LEU A 966 5.43 50.15 11.00
C LEU A 966 3.94 50.28 11.34
N HIS A 967 3.57 51.11 12.32
CA HIS A 967 2.16 51.30 12.69
C HIS A 967 1.36 51.93 11.56
N VAL A 968 1.93 52.93 10.87
CA VAL A 968 1.30 53.54 9.69
C VAL A 968 1.19 52.51 8.56
N SER A 969 2.23 51.70 8.30
CA SER A 969 2.14 50.60 7.34
C SER A 969 1.03 49.59 7.67
N PHE A 970 0.89 49.19 8.93
CA PHE A 970 -0.15 48.27 9.36
C PHE A 970 -1.55 48.85 9.20
N MET A 971 -1.74 50.15 9.37
CA MET A 971 -3.02 50.83 9.15
C MET A 971 -3.47 50.72 7.69
N PHE A 972 -2.56 50.97 6.74
CA PHE A 972 -2.86 50.79 5.31
C PHE A 972 -3.02 49.32 4.94
N LEU A 973 -2.11 48.45 5.40
CA LEU A 973 -2.18 47.00 5.13
C LEU A 973 -3.48 46.39 5.64
N ALA A 974 -3.96 46.83 6.82
CA ALA A 974 -5.25 46.41 7.36
C ALA A 974 -6.42 46.83 6.44
N GLU A 975 -6.42 48.07 5.95
CA GLU A 975 -7.41 48.55 4.97
C GLU A 975 -7.43 47.68 3.69
N ILE A 976 -6.26 47.23 3.21
CA ILE A 976 -6.14 46.32 2.06
C ILE A 976 -6.66 44.92 2.37
N ILE A 977 -6.34 44.38 3.54
CA ILE A 977 -6.83 43.06 3.98
C ILE A 977 -8.35 43.10 4.10
N ASP A 978 -8.92 44.20 4.60
CA ASP A 978 -10.36 44.39 4.69
C ASP A 978 -11.02 44.36 3.30
N TYR A 979 -10.45 45.09 2.32
CA TYR A 979 -10.88 45.00 0.92
C TYR A 979 -10.74 43.58 0.35
N ALA A 980 -9.63 42.90 0.60
CA ALA A 980 -9.38 41.57 0.05
C ALA A 980 -10.41 40.54 0.56
N ILE A 981 -10.71 40.55 1.87
CA ILE A 981 -11.66 39.60 2.47
C ILE A 981 -13.09 39.90 2.03
N ILE A 982 -13.51 41.17 2.05
CA ILE A 982 -14.87 41.55 1.66
C ILE A 982 -15.11 41.27 0.17
N THR A 983 -14.16 41.65 -0.70
CA THR A 983 -14.32 41.49 -2.15
C THR A 983 -14.12 40.05 -2.62
N ALA A 984 -13.28 39.25 -1.96
CA ALA A 984 -13.22 37.81 -2.21
C ALA A 984 -14.54 37.13 -1.88
N THR A 985 -15.17 37.49 -0.75
CA THR A 985 -16.45 36.92 -0.31
C THR A 985 -17.60 37.34 -1.24
N LEU A 986 -17.73 38.64 -1.50
CA LEU A 986 -18.78 39.16 -2.40
C LEU A 986 -18.57 38.70 -3.84
N GLY A 987 -17.32 38.69 -4.32
CA GLY A 987 -16.96 38.27 -5.67
C GLY A 987 -17.29 36.80 -5.90
N TYR A 988 -17.02 35.95 -4.92
CA TYR A 988 -17.44 34.55 -4.97
C TYR A 988 -18.97 34.41 -4.96
N ILE A 989 -19.69 35.10 -4.07
CA ILE A 989 -21.15 35.06 -4.02
C ILE A 989 -21.76 35.48 -5.37
N VAL A 990 -21.29 36.60 -5.93
CA VAL A 990 -21.71 37.08 -7.26
C VAL A 990 -21.33 36.06 -8.35
N GLY A 991 -20.18 35.40 -8.23
CA GLY A 991 -19.74 34.29 -9.09
C GLY A 991 -20.74 33.15 -9.11
N VAL A 992 -21.04 32.61 -7.93
CA VAL A 992 -22.00 31.51 -7.76
C VAL A 992 -23.39 31.90 -8.28
N ILE A 993 -23.87 33.10 -7.95
CA ILE A 993 -25.18 33.60 -8.43
C ILE A 993 -25.17 33.73 -9.95
N GLY A 994 -24.15 34.36 -10.53
CA GLY A 994 -24.03 34.56 -11.97
C GLY A 994 -24.00 33.23 -12.73
N ILE A 995 -23.20 32.27 -12.24
CA ILE A 995 -23.15 30.92 -12.82
C ILE A 995 -24.49 30.20 -12.66
N SER A 996 -25.13 30.29 -11.50
CA SER A 996 -26.46 29.69 -11.26
C SER A 996 -27.52 30.23 -12.22
N ILE A 997 -27.48 31.53 -12.53
CA ILE A 997 -28.36 32.16 -13.51
C ILE A 997 -28.03 31.65 -14.93
N ILE A 998 -26.75 31.61 -15.30
CA ILE A 998 -26.31 31.09 -16.61
C ILE A 998 -26.80 29.66 -16.82
N GLN A 999 -26.68 28.81 -15.80
CA GLN A 999 -27.15 27.41 -15.84
C GLN A 999 -28.68 27.33 -15.91
N LYS A 1000 -29.41 28.06 -15.04
CA LYS A 1000 -30.88 28.02 -14.97
C LYS A 1000 -31.56 28.45 -16.28
N PHE A 1001 -30.97 29.43 -16.98
CA PHE A 1001 -31.48 29.91 -18.27
C PHE A 1001 -30.79 29.26 -19.48
N ASN A 1002 -29.91 28.28 -19.25
CA ASN A 1002 -29.14 27.59 -20.29
C ASN A 1002 -28.47 28.53 -21.31
N LEU A 1003 -27.94 29.67 -20.82
CA LEU A 1003 -27.39 30.75 -21.66
C LEU A 1003 -26.07 30.36 -22.33
N MET A 1004 -25.42 29.30 -21.87
CA MET A 1004 -24.23 28.69 -22.48
C MET A 1004 -24.46 27.18 -22.65
N ALA A 1005 -25.10 26.79 -23.75
CA ALA A 1005 -25.32 25.39 -24.06
C ALA A 1005 -23.98 24.64 -24.16
N GLY A 1006 -23.80 23.59 -23.36
CA GLY A 1006 -22.63 22.70 -23.41
C GLY A 1006 -21.46 23.06 -22.48
N VAL A 1007 -21.53 24.14 -21.69
CA VAL A 1007 -20.48 24.48 -20.72
C VAL A 1007 -20.88 24.01 -19.32
N VAL A 1008 -20.30 22.92 -18.86
CA VAL A 1008 -20.44 22.44 -17.48
C VAL A 1008 -19.52 23.26 -16.58
N LEU A 1009 -20.10 24.12 -15.73
CA LEU A 1009 -19.37 24.98 -14.81
C LEU A 1009 -19.32 24.32 -13.42
N ASN A 1010 -18.11 24.03 -12.94
CA ASN A 1010 -17.86 23.42 -11.64
C ASN A 1010 -17.47 24.51 -10.62
N TYR A 1011 -18.46 25.17 -10.02
CA TYR A 1011 -18.24 26.20 -8.98
C TYR A 1011 -17.84 25.63 -7.61
N SER A 1012 -17.86 24.30 -7.46
CA SER A 1012 -17.54 23.60 -6.20
C SER A 1012 -16.18 22.88 -6.26
N SER A 1013 -15.32 23.33 -7.16
CA SER A 1013 -13.97 22.80 -7.37
C SER A 1013 -12.96 23.42 -6.40
N ASN A 1014 -12.03 22.62 -5.92
CA ASN A 1014 -10.87 23.08 -5.14
C ASN A 1014 -10.02 24.12 -5.92
N VAL A 1015 -10.09 24.12 -7.26
CA VAL A 1015 -9.42 25.14 -8.10
C VAL A 1015 -9.95 26.54 -7.81
N VAL A 1016 -11.25 26.70 -7.50
CA VAL A 1016 -11.86 27.98 -7.14
C VAL A 1016 -11.31 28.49 -5.81
N VAL A 1017 -11.09 27.58 -4.84
CA VAL A 1017 -10.44 27.89 -3.55
C VAL A 1017 -9.02 28.39 -3.78
N ILE A 1018 -8.22 27.69 -4.60
CA ILE A 1018 -6.85 28.10 -4.95
C ILE A 1018 -6.86 29.47 -5.65
N ALA A 1019 -7.77 29.70 -6.59
CA ALA A 1019 -7.88 30.95 -7.32
C ALA A 1019 -8.21 32.14 -6.40
N LEU A 1020 -9.15 31.96 -5.48
CA LEU A 1020 -9.50 32.98 -4.48
C LEU A 1020 -8.35 33.25 -3.53
N ALA A 1021 -7.69 32.20 -3.02
CA ALA A 1021 -6.51 32.35 -2.17
C ALA A 1021 -5.40 33.12 -2.89
N MET A 1022 -5.13 32.78 -4.15
CA MET A 1022 -4.18 33.50 -5.02
C MET A 1022 -4.60 34.95 -5.25
N THR A 1023 -5.90 35.26 -5.31
CA THR A 1023 -6.39 36.63 -5.48
C THR A 1023 -6.24 37.46 -4.21
N ILE A 1024 -6.51 36.88 -3.04
CA ILE A 1024 -6.28 37.54 -1.75
C ILE A 1024 -4.78 37.80 -1.58
N LEU A 1025 -3.94 36.80 -1.87
CA LEU A 1025 -2.48 36.94 -1.80
C LEU A 1025 -1.95 37.96 -2.81
N SER A 1026 -2.44 37.97 -4.04
CA SER A 1026 -2.01 38.94 -5.06
C SER A 1026 -2.44 40.37 -4.69
N THR A 1027 -3.62 40.54 -4.09
CA THR A 1027 -4.11 41.83 -3.58
C THR A 1027 -3.20 42.37 -2.49
N ILE A 1028 -2.84 41.52 -1.53
CA ILE A 1028 -1.90 41.88 -0.47
C ILE A 1028 -0.52 42.19 -1.07
N ALA A 1029 -0.02 41.34 -1.98
CA ALA A 1029 1.28 41.52 -2.63
C ALA A 1029 1.37 42.82 -3.44
N ALA A 1030 0.33 43.17 -4.21
CA ALA A 1030 0.23 44.42 -4.97
C ALA A 1030 0.42 45.66 -4.10
N SER A 1031 -0.03 45.56 -2.85
CA SER A 1031 -0.04 46.68 -1.91
C SER A 1031 1.27 46.87 -1.13
N LEU A 1032 2.17 45.88 -1.11
CA LEU A 1032 3.39 45.93 -0.30
C LEU A 1032 4.31 47.08 -0.71
N LEU A 1033 4.44 47.36 -2.02
CA LEU A 1033 5.26 48.46 -2.53
C LEU A 1033 4.66 49.84 -2.16
N PRO A 1034 3.37 50.11 -2.43
CA PRO A 1034 2.69 51.30 -1.91
C PRO A 1034 2.85 51.46 -0.39
N VAL A 1035 2.53 50.43 0.40
CA VAL A 1035 2.63 50.48 1.87
C VAL A 1035 4.04 50.80 2.36
N ARG A 1036 5.08 50.29 1.68
CA ARG A 1036 6.49 50.67 1.93
C ARG A 1036 6.78 52.13 1.57
N LYS A 1037 6.18 52.66 0.50
CA LYS A 1037 6.29 54.09 0.15
C LYS A 1037 5.65 54.96 1.25
N ALA A 1038 4.45 54.59 1.72
CA ALA A 1038 3.77 55.26 2.83
C ALA A 1038 4.61 55.24 4.13
N SER A 1039 5.24 54.09 4.44
CA SER A 1039 6.09 53.96 5.63
C SER A 1039 7.30 54.88 5.58
N ARG A 1040 7.85 55.16 4.40
CA ARG A 1040 9.01 56.04 4.22
C ARG A 1040 8.66 57.52 4.32
N LEU A 1041 7.39 57.88 4.16
CA LEU A 1041 6.90 59.25 4.39
C LEU A 1041 6.81 59.60 5.87
N VAL A 1042 6.73 58.59 6.74
CA VAL A 1042 6.85 58.74 8.20
C VAL A 1042 8.33 58.85 8.52
N THR A 1043 8.81 60.06 8.75
CA THR A 1043 10.22 60.35 9.00
C THR A 1043 10.68 59.80 10.35
N PRO A 1044 11.63 58.85 10.43
CA PRO A 1044 12.55 58.85 11.56
C PRO A 1044 13.58 59.95 11.28
N SER A 1045 13.94 60.70 12.32
CA SER A 1045 15.19 61.45 12.37
C SER A 1045 16.31 60.67 11.68
N LEU A 1046 17.13 61.36 10.88
CA LEU A 1046 18.07 60.85 9.86
C LEU A 1046 18.99 59.66 10.23
N GLU A 1047 19.03 59.17 11.48
CA GLU A 1047 19.73 57.94 11.85
C GLU A 1047 18.89 57.05 12.79
N ARG A 1048 18.75 55.76 12.42
CA ARG A 1048 17.95 54.75 13.16
C ARG A 1048 18.60 54.24 14.46
N LYS A 1049 19.87 54.58 14.66
CA LYS A 1049 20.67 54.42 15.87
C LYS A 1049 21.61 55.62 15.90
N TRP A 1050 21.52 56.45 16.93
CA TRP A 1050 22.49 57.53 17.12
C TRP A 1050 23.89 56.92 17.24
N LYS A 1051 24.82 57.40 16.40
CA LYS A 1051 26.23 57.05 16.48
C LYS A 1051 26.99 58.26 16.96
N VAL A 1052 28.02 58.02 17.77
CA VAL A 1052 28.91 59.08 18.23
C VAL A 1052 29.65 59.66 17.01
N THR A 1053 29.36 60.91 16.67
CA THR A 1053 29.92 61.61 15.51
C THR A 1053 31.33 62.17 15.77
N THR A 1054 31.78 62.15 17.02
CA THR A 1054 33.10 62.61 17.46
C THR A 1054 34.06 61.45 17.71
N LYS A 1055 35.37 61.71 17.62
CA LYS A 1055 36.43 60.73 17.98
C LYS A 1055 37.12 61.16 19.28
N PRO A 1056 37.61 60.23 20.12
CA PRO A 1056 38.36 60.58 21.33
C PRO A 1056 39.62 61.38 20.99
N GLN A 1057 39.94 62.40 21.79
CA GLN A 1057 41.22 63.09 21.77
C GLN A 1057 42.02 62.69 23.01
N GLY A 1058 42.98 61.77 22.85
CA GLY A 1058 43.76 61.23 23.97
C GLY A 1058 42.87 60.43 24.93
N THR A 1059 42.86 60.80 26.21
CA THR A 1059 42.04 60.17 27.26
C THR A 1059 40.65 60.78 27.42
N GLU A 1060 40.32 61.85 26.68
CA GLU A 1060 39.03 62.53 26.76
C GLU A 1060 38.22 62.32 25.46
N TRP A 1061 36.96 61.90 25.59
CA TRP A 1061 36.03 61.80 24.47
C TRP A 1061 34.82 62.68 24.71
N THR A 1062 34.78 63.83 24.04
CA THR A 1062 33.64 64.75 24.10
C THR A 1062 32.57 64.28 23.13
N ILE A 1063 31.45 63.80 23.65
CA ILE A 1063 30.35 63.27 22.86
C ILE A 1063 29.14 64.22 22.95
N PRO A 1064 28.71 64.86 21.84
CA PRO A 1064 27.54 65.74 21.88
C PRO A 1064 26.28 64.91 22.10
N SER A 1065 25.58 65.15 23.22
CA SER A 1065 24.35 64.44 23.56
C SER A 1065 23.28 64.59 22.46
N PRO A 1066 22.55 63.52 22.08
CA PRO A 1066 21.42 63.62 21.15
C PRO A 1066 20.22 64.38 21.73
N PHE A 1067 20.23 64.68 23.03
CA PHE A 1067 19.16 65.35 23.76
C PHE A 1067 19.67 66.59 24.50
N SER A 1068 18.91 67.68 24.47
CA SER A 1068 19.08 68.81 25.39
C SER A 1068 18.39 68.46 26.70
N SER A 1069 19.12 68.47 27.82
CA SER A 1069 18.58 68.11 29.13
C SER A 1069 19.11 69.03 30.21
N THR A 1070 18.32 69.22 31.26
CA THR A 1070 18.73 69.96 32.45
C THR A 1070 19.68 69.11 33.31
N PRO A 1071 20.53 69.71 34.16
CA PRO A 1071 21.49 68.96 35.00
C PRO A 1071 20.85 67.87 35.88
N GLU A 1072 19.58 68.06 36.24
CA GLU A 1072 18.79 67.14 37.06
C GLU A 1072 18.30 65.91 36.27
N GLU A 1073 18.13 66.03 34.95
CA GLU A 1073 17.65 64.97 34.04
C GLU A 1073 18.81 64.16 33.44
N LEU A 1074 20.04 64.68 33.50
CA LEU A 1074 21.26 64.10 32.93
C LEU A 1074 21.49 62.62 33.34
N PRO A 1075 21.29 62.21 34.61
CA PRO A 1075 21.46 60.81 35.01
C PRO A 1075 20.46 59.88 34.31
N GLY A 1076 19.21 60.32 34.14
CA GLY A 1076 18.17 59.56 33.45
C GLY A 1076 18.44 59.42 31.96
N VAL A 1077 18.94 60.49 31.32
CA VAL A 1077 19.34 60.47 29.91
C VAL A 1077 20.55 59.56 29.68
N LEU A 1078 21.53 59.57 30.58
CA LEU A 1078 22.70 58.68 30.51
C LEU A 1078 22.31 57.21 30.69
N ILE A 1079 21.38 56.89 31.59
CA ILE A 1079 20.83 55.53 31.76
C ILE A 1079 20.01 55.09 30.55
N PHE A 1080 19.32 56.00 29.86
CA PHE A 1080 18.56 55.69 28.64
C PHE A 1080 19.45 55.45 27.41
N ILE A 1081 20.63 56.09 27.37
CA ILE A 1081 21.62 55.91 26.30
C ILE A 1081 22.46 54.64 26.51
N HIS A 1082 22.66 54.21 27.76
CA HIS A 1082 23.41 53.03 28.14
C HIS A 1082 22.60 51.74 28.01
#